data_AF-A0A9E6FDS8-F1
#
_entry.id   AF-A0A9E6FDS8-F1
#
_cell.length_a   1.000
_cell.length_b   1.000
_cell.length_c   1.000
_cell.angle_alpha   90.00
_cell.angle_beta   90.00
_cell.angle_gamma   90.00
#
_symmetry.space_group_name_H-M   'P 1'
#
loop_
_entity.id
_entity.type
_entity.pdbx_description
1 polymer ?
#
loop_
_entity_poly.entity_id
_entity_poly.type
_entity_poly.pdbx_seq_one_letter_code
_entity_poly.pdbx_strand_id
1 'polypeptide(L)'
;MSNNQSPLEKFLGGLVKNHNKGVETFGEIGKILWEGHEKGVKSVSELGNTINNIFWNMSHSRLLTELNGVFSGENKVEKQKNVELTSTRGEGEPQDYEYAVTHAQPDDKGLWYREVFSEKLLSEEKQKEFIVILREAIETKDEKLIRKVVKSMFRFLWTKMGTGLTHEEIEEVVNTLDSFKSPFIVPVEKIGDGNIYLMNETTGPTDAFKDLALQQIPTMLSIITRRKNTEAVKQALENEKNGITYKLEQVGGEEKLVKYINGEKASDEEQGNRPKISIVVTQTSTSGDTGPAGGAGIQGKDFVANIIGFPSHEATQGQIGQMKNLEGNVTSIAFEEAFTEIQEQMKACNNIDFKQKLQEILEKKFKTLREKYGFDIEVSSGSFNSVNIGRIDAQSIYHSAGIMIAKAMNPEIAGDIIEAIPSGNFGHATGVIQARDMVGGIDDIIISTNENDAIYQLIKNGNYKMALSEISDPSVSMIIRYGSNVERLLRRITNPERCEELMKKFELDGKLAENLYKFIHLPELKSQGGNISIKNNENINKILKNLIQSIEETQEEYKSRGWDNQKYILGKLLNNLKNIQKSQEVYGMMMSLENDFASYFNDTAGIKLGNEEREKITKLKLKAYTVKAEDELYTMRKVWLENNRLICPHTANAFFAAEQYKEENPENTKSIVVSETASPWKFLASVATALTCENRDEMRKKYEELRPKENSPQGIQELIQMIKEAYEKNGKEFDENMIPENLRNIYQNGVKKYGTFSAKQFGEKTLEFVDDIGDIFPKQTEKLIEKEKAKK
;
A
#
# COMPACT_ATOMS: atom_id res chain seq x y z
N MET A 1 -2.56 64.54 45.01
CA MET A 1 -3.64 63.70 45.59
C MET A 1 -4.47 63.22 44.41
N SER A 2 -4.60 61.95 44.03
CA SER A 2 -4.28 60.66 44.64
C SER A 2 -4.00 59.63 43.53
N ASN A 3 -2.94 58.84 43.71
CA ASN A 3 -2.61 57.63 42.93
C ASN A 3 -3.64 56.53 43.18
N ASN A 4 -4.70 56.44 42.37
CA ASN A 4 -5.56 55.25 42.29
C ASN A 4 -6.25 55.20 40.92
N GLN A 5 -5.54 54.73 39.90
CA GLN A 5 -6.22 54.03 38.81
C GLN A 5 -6.36 52.57 39.25
N SER A 6 -7.56 52.02 39.11
CA SER A 6 -7.81 50.62 39.37
C SER A 6 -6.91 49.74 38.49
N PRO A 7 -6.55 48.52 38.92
CA PRO A 7 -5.82 47.57 38.08
C PRO A 7 -6.48 47.37 36.70
N LEU A 8 -7.81 47.46 36.66
CA LEU A 8 -8.62 47.37 35.45
C LEU A 8 -8.40 48.57 34.50
N GLU A 9 -8.33 49.79 35.01
CA GLU A 9 -8.09 51.00 34.18
C GLU A 9 -6.67 51.05 33.62
N LYS A 10 -5.67 50.54 34.37
CA LYS A 10 -4.29 50.39 33.86
C LYS A 10 -4.18 49.28 32.81
N PHE A 11 -4.92 48.18 32.98
CA PHE A 11 -4.98 47.07 32.03
C PHE A 11 -5.70 47.47 30.73
N LEU A 12 -6.86 48.14 30.84
CA LEU A 12 -7.62 48.65 29.70
C LEU A 12 -6.87 49.78 28.98
N GLY A 13 -6.19 50.67 29.71
CA GLY A 13 -5.35 51.72 29.12
C GLY A 13 -4.09 51.21 28.42
N GLY A 14 -3.60 50.01 28.78
CA GLY A 14 -2.50 49.31 28.11
C GLY A 14 -2.94 48.61 26.82
N LEU A 15 -4.15 48.05 26.80
CA LEU A 15 -4.74 47.36 25.64
C LEU A 15 -5.13 48.33 24.51
N VAL A 16 -5.63 49.53 24.86
CA VAL A 16 -6.03 50.56 23.87
C VAL A 16 -4.82 51.17 23.13
N LYS A 17 -3.61 51.08 23.69
CA LYS A 17 -2.41 51.65 23.07
C LYS A 17 -1.73 50.75 22.02
N ASN A 18 -2.14 49.48 21.88
CA ASN A 18 -1.35 48.51 21.12
C ASN A 18 -2.02 47.78 19.95
N HIS A 19 -3.28 48.03 19.57
CA HIS A 19 -3.79 47.40 18.33
C HIS A 19 -4.84 48.26 17.58
N ASN A 20 -4.47 48.62 16.35
CA ASN A 20 -5.38 49.05 15.30
C ASN A 20 -5.99 47.81 14.61
N LYS A 21 -7.25 47.49 14.91
CA LYS A 21 -8.30 46.87 14.06
C LYS A 21 -9.26 46.03 14.92
N GLY A 22 -10.56 46.36 14.87
CA GLY A 22 -11.66 45.47 15.26
C GLY A 22 -12.49 45.94 16.46
N VAL A 23 -13.51 46.77 16.21
CA VAL A 23 -14.41 47.37 17.22
C VAL A 23 -15.58 46.44 17.63
N GLU A 24 -15.56 45.15 17.27
CA GLU A 24 -16.64 44.22 17.65
C GLU A 24 -16.39 43.47 18.97
N THR A 25 -15.17 43.49 19.52
CA THR A 25 -14.79 42.68 20.70
C THR A 25 -15.24 43.27 22.04
N PHE A 26 -15.47 44.59 22.11
CA PHE A 26 -15.72 45.27 23.39
C PHE A 26 -17.14 45.05 23.96
N GLY A 27 -18.16 44.93 23.09
CA GLY A 27 -19.54 44.66 23.51
C GLY A 27 -19.72 43.26 24.11
N GLU A 28 -19.02 42.27 23.57
CA GLU A 28 -19.06 40.89 24.06
C GLU A 28 -18.26 40.72 25.35
N ILE A 29 -17.08 41.35 25.48
CA ILE A 29 -16.32 41.36 26.74
C ILE A 29 -17.15 41.97 27.87
N GLY A 30 -17.89 43.06 27.62
CA GLY A 30 -18.80 43.67 28.61
C GLY A 30 -19.93 42.74 29.05
N LYS A 31 -20.49 41.96 28.12
CA LYS A 31 -21.54 40.97 28.39
C LYS A 31 -21.01 39.77 29.18
N ILE A 32 -19.79 39.32 28.87
CA ILE A 32 -19.11 38.20 29.54
C ILE A 32 -18.75 38.57 31.00
N LEU A 33 -18.32 39.80 31.24
CA LEU A 33 -18.08 40.31 32.61
C LEU A 33 -19.38 40.37 33.43
N TRP A 34 -20.50 40.73 32.79
CA TRP A 34 -21.82 40.77 33.43
C TRP A 34 -22.36 39.37 33.76
N GLU A 35 -22.25 38.41 32.84
CA GLU A 35 -22.69 37.03 33.05
C GLU A 35 -21.82 36.27 34.06
N GLY A 36 -20.51 36.52 34.09
CA GLY A 36 -19.60 35.99 35.11
C GLY A 36 -19.92 36.51 36.52
N HIS A 37 -20.35 37.77 36.62
CA HIS A 37 -20.83 38.36 37.86
C HIS A 37 -22.17 37.74 38.31
N GLU A 38 -23.14 37.55 37.42
CA GLU A 38 -24.43 36.91 37.76
C GLU A 38 -24.30 35.43 38.17
N LYS A 39 -23.31 34.71 37.63
CA LYS A 39 -23.05 33.29 37.98
C LYS A 39 -22.15 33.10 39.21
N GLY A 40 -21.79 34.18 39.91
CA GLY A 40 -21.06 34.12 41.17
C GLY A 40 -19.61 33.64 41.04
N VAL A 41 -18.94 33.94 39.91
CA VAL A 41 -17.52 33.64 39.68
C VAL A 41 -16.68 34.38 40.73
N LYS A 42 -15.98 33.64 41.61
CA LYS A 42 -15.43 34.18 42.86
C LYS A 42 -13.99 34.67 42.75
N SER A 43 -13.32 34.46 41.61
CA SER A 43 -11.92 34.81 41.43
C SER A 43 -11.59 35.27 40.00
N VAL A 44 -10.55 36.11 39.88
CA VAL A 44 -10.00 36.58 38.61
C VAL A 44 -9.48 35.43 37.74
N SER A 45 -9.03 34.31 38.34
CA SER A 45 -8.57 33.14 37.59
C SER A 45 -9.72 32.33 36.95
N GLU A 46 -10.86 32.19 37.65
CA GLU A 46 -12.04 31.53 37.07
C GLU A 46 -12.65 32.35 35.93
N LEU A 47 -12.65 33.68 36.07
CA LEU A 47 -13.05 34.60 35.01
C LEU A 47 -12.09 34.51 33.81
N GLY A 48 -10.78 34.47 34.05
CA GLY A 48 -9.77 34.25 33.01
C GLY A 48 -9.94 32.91 32.29
N ASN A 49 -10.22 31.82 33.00
CA ASN A 49 -10.50 30.51 32.41
C ASN A 49 -11.80 30.53 31.58
N THR A 50 -12.84 31.22 32.04
CA THR A 50 -14.11 31.35 31.32
C THR A 50 -13.95 32.16 30.03
N ILE A 51 -13.25 33.28 30.09
CA ILE A 51 -12.93 34.11 28.92
C ILE A 51 -12.08 33.32 27.93
N ASN A 52 -11.03 32.63 28.38
CA ASN A 52 -10.22 31.77 27.52
C ASN A 52 -11.04 30.67 26.85
N ASN A 53 -11.94 29.99 27.57
CA ASN A 53 -12.82 28.97 27.00
C ASN A 53 -13.79 29.54 25.95
N ILE A 54 -14.30 30.75 26.14
CA ILE A 54 -15.19 31.41 25.17
C ILE A 54 -14.40 31.81 23.91
N PHE A 55 -13.25 32.48 24.06
CA PHE A 55 -12.38 32.81 22.92
C PHE A 55 -11.92 31.56 22.17
N TRP A 56 -11.61 30.49 22.91
CA TRP A 56 -11.25 29.18 22.34
C TRP A 56 -12.41 28.58 21.53
N ASN A 57 -13.63 28.56 22.08
CA ASN A 57 -14.83 28.08 21.38
C ASN A 57 -15.19 28.92 20.16
N MET A 58 -15.07 30.25 20.24
CA MET A 58 -15.30 31.16 19.11
C MET A 58 -14.28 30.92 18.00
N SER A 59 -13.00 30.77 18.34
CA SER A 59 -11.94 30.47 17.37
C SER A 59 -12.14 29.12 16.70
N HIS A 60 -12.53 28.08 17.46
CA HIS A 60 -12.89 26.77 16.91
C HIS A 60 -14.10 26.82 15.98
N SER A 61 -15.16 27.52 16.39
CA SER A 61 -16.37 27.67 15.57
C SER A 61 -16.09 28.46 14.29
N ARG A 62 -15.22 29.49 14.35
CA ARG A 62 -14.78 30.24 13.18
C ARG A 62 -14.00 29.34 12.21
N LEU A 63 -12.96 28.66 12.69
CA LEU A 63 -12.12 27.78 11.88
C LEU A 63 -12.94 26.69 11.17
N LEU A 64 -13.90 26.09 11.86
CA LEU A 64 -14.79 25.09 11.26
C LEU A 64 -15.74 25.70 10.22
N THR A 65 -16.16 26.95 10.42
CA THR A 65 -17.00 27.68 9.45
C THR A 65 -16.20 28.02 8.20
N GLU A 66 -14.97 28.49 8.35
CA GLU A 66 -14.04 28.79 7.25
C GLU A 66 -13.67 27.52 6.49
N LEU A 67 -13.38 26.42 7.20
CA LEU A 67 -13.11 25.11 6.61
C LEU A 67 -14.30 24.60 5.79
N ASN A 68 -15.52 24.75 6.31
CA ASN A 68 -16.73 24.46 5.56
C ASN A 68 -16.87 25.37 4.34
N GLY A 69 -16.39 26.62 4.39
CA GLY A 69 -16.30 27.55 3.27
C GLY A 69 -15.38 27.06 2.15
N VAL A 70 -14.16 26.60 2.50
CA VAL A 70 -13.19 26.02 1.54
C VAL A 70 -13.83 24.89 0.72
N PHE A 71 -14.63 24.07 1.40
CA PHE A 71 -15.32 22.91 0.84
C PHE A 71 -16.82 23.15 0.55
N SER A 72 -17.30 24.41 0.57
CA SER A 72 -18.72 24.74 0.42
C SER A 72 -19.22 24.52 -1.02
N GLY A 73 -20.50 24.11 -1.14
CA GLY A 73 -21.16 23.80 -2.43
C GLY A 73 -21.18 22.31 -2.80
N GLU A 74 -20.53 21.45 -2.01
CA GLU A 74 -20.24 20.05 -2.39
C GLU A 74 -20.73 19.01 -1.36
N ASN A 75 -21.43 19.50 -0.32
CA ASN A 75 -22.09 18.72 0.73
C ASN A 75 -23.56 18.38 0.40
N LYS A 76 -23.99 18.49 -0.86
CA LYS A 76 -25.31 17.98 -1.25
C LYS A 76 -25.24 16.46 -1.31
N VAL A 77 -26.22 15.82 -0.68
CA VAL A 77 -26.41 14.37 -0.40
C VAL A 77 -26.53 13.49 -1.67
N GLU A 78 -26.05 13.95 -2.83
CA GLU A 78 -26.12 13.21 -4.07
C GLU A 78 -24.95 12.22 -4.18
N LYS A 79 -25.28 10.97 -4.51
CA LYS A 79 -24.32 9.93 -4.86
C LYS A 79 -23.38 10.47 -5.94
N GLN A 80 -22.07 10.39 -5.72
CA GLN A 80 -21.08 10.90 -6.66
C GLN A 80 -21.20 10.24 -8.03
N LYS A 81 -20.83 10.99 -9.07
CA LYS A 81 -20.64 10.42 -10.40
C LYS A 81 -19.58 9.31 -10.29
N ASN A 82 -19.99 8.09 -10.60
CA ASN A 82 -19.08 6.96 -10.63
C ASN A 82 -18.19 7.09 -11.87
N VAL A 83 -16.88 7.06 -11.67
CA VAL A 83 -15.92 7.13 -12.78
C VAL A 83 -15.79 5.76 -13.43
N GLU A 84 -15.70 5.75 -14.76
CA GLU A 84 -15.38 4.55 -15.52
C GLU A 84 -13.85 4.41 -15.62
N LEU A 85 -13.37 3.20 -15.31
CA LEU A 85 -11.98 2.81 -15.39
C LEU A 85 -11.81 1.78 -16.51
N THR A 86 -10.69 1.87 -17.23
CA THR A 86 -10.37 0.98 -18.34
C THR A 86 -9.18 0.09 -17.99
N SER A 87 -8.99 -1.00 -18.73
CA SER A 87 -7.75 -1.77 -18.65
C SER A 87 -6.60 -0.99 -19.28
N THR A 88 -5.41 -1.10 -18.69
CA THR A 88 -4.14 -0.67 -19.32
C THR A 88 -3.89 -1.33 -20.68
N ARG A 89 -4.45 -2.52 -20.93
CA ARG A 89 -4.25 -3.31 -22.16
C ARG A 89 -5.42 -3.23 -23.14
N GLY A 90 -6.52 -2.57 -22.74
CA GLY A 90 -7.60 -2.17 -23.64
C GLY A 90 -8.67 -3.23 -23.93
N GLU A 91 -8.59 -4.43 -23.36
CA GLU A 91 -9.67 -5.40 -23.47
C GLU A 91 -10.72 -5.20 -22.35
N GLY A 92 -11.97 -5.52 -22.66
CA GLY A 92 -13.10 -5.41 -21.74
C GLY A 92 -13.81 -4.06 -21.77
N GLU A 93 -15.06 -4.05 -21.31
CA GLU A 93 -15.85 -2.82 -21.17
C GLU A 93 -15.35 -2.00 -19.97
N PRO A 94 -15.39 -0.65 -20.05
CA PRO A 94 -15.11 0.20 -18.90
C PRO A 94 -15.95 -0.22 -17.69
N GLN A 95 -15.31 -0.28 -16.52
CA GLN A 95 -15.94 -0.68 -15.28
C GLN A 95 -15.99 0.47 -14.31
N ASP A 96 -17.00 0.47 -13.45
CA ASP A 96 -17.12 1.48 -12.43
C ASP A 96 -16.07 1.31 -11.31
N TYR A 97 -15.89 2.34 -10.48
CA TYR A 97 -14.86 2.34 -9.45
C TYR A 97 -15.00 1.20 -8.44
N GLU A 98 -16.24 0.92 -8.02
CA GLU A 98 -16.54 -0.10 -7.03
C GLU A 98 -16.22 -1.50 -7.58
N TYR A 99 -16.53 -1.74 -8.85
CA TYR A 99 -16.16 -2.96 -9.55
C TYR A 99 -14.64 -3.11 -9.63
N ALA A 100 -13.92 -2.08 -10.04
CA ALA A 100 -12.46 -2.12 -10.17
C ALA A 100 -11.73 -2.32 -8.83
N VAL A 101 -12.25 -1.75 -7.74
CA VAL A 101 -11.68 -1.93 -6.39
C VAL A 101 -11.97 -3.34 -5.85
N THR A 102 -13.16 -3.88 -6.12
CA THR A 102 -13.55 -5.25 -5.71
C THR A 102 -12.83 -6.32 -6.54
N HIS A 103 -12.65 -6.09 -7.84
CA HIS A 103 -11.98 -6.99 -8.78
C HIS A 103 -10.61 -6.40 -9.11
N ALA A 104 -9.60 -6.68 -8.29
CA ALA A 104 -8.32 -5.96 -8.31
C ALA A 104 -7.58 -5.88 -9.68
N GLN A 105 -7.91 -6.74 -10.65
CA GLN A 105 -7.37 -6.71 -12.01
C GLN A 105 -8.48 -6.97 -13.06
N PRO A 106 -8.39 -6.39 -14.26
CA PRO A 106 -9.22 -6.77 -15.42
C PRO A 106 -8.89 -8.19 -15.93
N ASP A 107 -9.78 -8.73 -16.79
CA ASP A 107 -9.70 -10.10 -17.31
C ASP A 107 -8.48 -10.35 -18.22
N ASP A 108 -8.02 -9.32 -18.92
CA ASP A 108 -6.84 -9.35 -19.80
C ASP A 108 -5.50 -9.33 -19.05
N LYS A 109 -5.56 -9.42 -17.72
CA LYS A 109 -4.44 -9.38 -16.77
C LYS A 109 -3.69 -8.05 -16.75
N GLY A 110 -4.24 -7.00 -17.34
CA GLY A 110 -3.76 -5.63 -17.18
C GLY A 110 -4.01 -5.10 -15.77
N LEU A 111 -4.03 -3.78 -15.67
CA LEU A 111 -4.36 -3.04 -14.45
C LEU A 111 -5.50 -2.09 -14.75
N TRP A 112 -6.38 -1.87 -13.76
CA TRP A 112 -7.33 -0.77 -13.85
C TRP A 112 -6.58 0.56 -13.92
N TYR A 113 -6.94 1.36 -14.91
CA TYR A 113 -6.35 2.64 -15.24
C TYR A 113 -7.38 3.75 -15.13
N ARG A 114 -6.98 4.80 -14.41
CA ARG A 114 -7.70 6.06 -14.32
C ARG A 114 -7.10 7.02 -15.33
N GLU A 115 -7.93 7.59 -16.17
CA GLU A 115 -7.49 8.66 -17.06
C GLU A 115 -6.98 9.86 -16.27
N VAL A 116 -5.96 10.53 -16.83
CA VAL A 116 -5.33 11.68 -16.19
C VAL A 116 -6.37 12.76 -15.94
N PHE A 117 -6.37 13.33 -14.74
CA PHE A 117 -7.29 14.42 -14.40
C PHE A 117 -7.10 15.59 -15.38
N SER A 118 -8.16 15.94 -16.11
CA SER A 118 -8.15 17.04 -17.07
C SER A 118 -8.06 18.41 -16.38
N GLU A 119 -8.50 18.48 -15.12
CA GLU A 119 -8.46 19.67 -14.26
C GLU A 119 -8.01 19.27 -12.86
N LYS A 120 -7.35 20.18 -12.14
CA LYS A 120 -6.95 19.98 -10.75
C LYS A 120 -8.22 19.81 -9.89
N LEU A 121 -8.23 18.81 -9.00
CA LEU A 121 -9.32 18.57 -8.05
C LEU A 121 -9.40 19.66 -6.97
N LEU A 122 -8.28 20.32 -6.67
CA LEU A 122 -8.22 21.45 -5.74
C LEU A 122 -7.37 22.58 -6.32
N SER A 123 -7.97 23.75 -6.49
CA SER A 123 -7.31 24.96 -6.97
C SER A 123 -6.24 25.48 -6.00
N GLU A 124 -5.24 26.20 -6.49
CA GLU A 124 -4.18 26.80 -5.66
C GLU A 124 -4.70 27.81 -4.62
N GLU A 125 -5.81 28.51 -4.90
CA GLU A 125 -6.46 29.42 -3.96
C GLU A 125 -7.00 28.66 -2.74
N LYS A 126 -7.86 27.67 -2.97
CA LYS A 126 -8.37 26.78 -1.91
C LYS A 126 -7.25 26.04 -1.15
N GLN A 127 -6.16 25.67 -1.82
CA GLN A 127 -4.99 25.10 -1.13
C GLN A 127 -4.39 26.10 -0.13
N LYS A 128 -4.23 27.37 -0.52
CA LYS A 128 -3.72 28.42 0.38
C LYS A 128 -4.66 28.66 1.56
N GLU A 129 -5.97 28.70 1.31
CA GLU A 129 -6.98 28.83 2.38
C GLU A 129 -6.87 27.67 3.38
N PHE A 130 -6.81 26.43 2.89
CA PHE A 130 -6.63 25.26 3.75
C PHE A 130 -5.33 25.31 4.55
N ILE A 131 -4.21 25.69 3.93
CA ILE A 131 -2.91 25.83 4.61
C ILE A 131 -2.99 26.86 5.74
N VAL A 132 -3.67 27.99 5.54
CA VAL A 132 -3.88 29.01 6.57
C VAL A 132 -4.72 28.46 7.72
N ILE A 133 -5.85 27.81 7.43
CA ILE A 133 -6.71 27.20 8.47
C ILE A 133 -5.95 26.13 9.25
N LEU A 134 -5.15 25.29 8.57
CA LEU A 134 -4.34 24.28 9.25
C LEU A 134 -3.26 24.92 10.12
N ARG A 135 -2.60 26.00 9.67
CA ARG A 135 -1.64 26.75 10.51
C ARG A 135 -2.30 27.30 11.77
N GLU A 136 -3.46 27.94 11.64
CA GLU A 136 -4.20 28.45 12.81
C GLU A 136 -4.61 27.31 13.75
N ALA A 137 -5.03 26.14 13.22
CA ALA A 137 -5.30 24.97 14.02
C ALA A 137 -4.04 24.44 14.76
N ILE A 138 -2.87 24.44 14.11
CA ILE A 138 -1.59 24.06 14.73
C ILE A 138 -1.27 24.98 15.92
N GLU A 139 -1.49 26.30 15.77
CA GLU A 139 -1.23 27.28 16.84
C GLU A 139 -2.07 27.03 18.10
N THR A 140 -3.27 26.45 17.95
CA THR A 140 -4.11 26.09 19.11
C THR A 140 -3.53 24.95 19.96
N LYS A 141 -2.64 24.12 19.38
CA LYS A 141 -2.13 22.88 19.97
C LYS A 141 -3.22 21.85 20.33
N ASP A 142 -4.44 22.00 19.81
CA ASP A 142 -5.50 21.00 19.96
C ASP A 142 -5.37 19.92 18.86
N GLU A 143 -4.84 18.76 19.23
CA GLU A 143 -4.70 17.61 18.34
C GLU A 143 -6.03 17.15 17.73
N LYS A 144 -7.16 17.28 18.45
CA LYS A 144 -8.47 16.92 17.92
C LYS A 144 -8.91 17.88 16.84
N LEU A 145 -8.66 19.18 17.02
CA LEU A 145 -8.94 20.18 16.00
C LEU A 145 -8.06 19.96 14.76
N ILE A 146 -6.74 19.79 14.95
CA ILE A 146 -5.80 19.52 13.85
C ILE A 146 -6.25 18.28 13.05
N ARG A 147 -6.55 17.18 13.74
CA ARG A 147 -7.05 15.96 13.10
C ARG A 147 -8.35 16.19 12.35
N LYS A 148 -9.28 16.95 12.91
CA LYS A 148 -10.55 17.29 12.25
C LYS A 148 -10.34 18.10 10.97
N VAL A 149 -9.43 19.07 10.98
CA VAL A 149 -9.05 19.85 9.80
C VAL A 149 -8.44 18.94 8.73
N VAL A 150 -7.45 18.11 9.11
CA VAL A 150 -6.78 17.18 8.19
C VAL A 150 -7.76 16.16 7.60
N LYS A 151 -8.59 15.50 8.41
CA LYS A 151 -9.62 14.57 7.94
C LYS A 151 -10.59 15.22 6.95
N SER A 152 -10.84 16.52 7.07
CA SER A 152 -11.70 17.24 6.12
C SER A 152 -11.08 17.38 4.73
N MET A 153 -9.75 17.49 4.63
CA MET A 153 -9.04 17.40 3.35
C MET A 153 -9.16 16.00 2.74
N PHE A 154 -8.93 14.95 3.53
CA PHE A 154 -9.08 13.56 3.05
C PHE A 154 -10.51 13.28 2.57
N ARG A 155 -11.52 13.72 3.32
CA ARG A 155 -12.93 13.63 2.93
C ARG A 155 -13.18 14.34 1.60
N PHE A 156 -12.73 15.58 1.47
CA PHE A 156 -12.88 16.34 0.23
C PHE A 156 -12.24 15.62 -0.96
N LEU A 157 -10.99 15.17 -0.82
CA LEU A 157 -10.29 14.50 -1.92
C LEU A 157 -10.97 13.19 -2.31
N TRP A 158 -11.37 12.35 -1.35
CA TRP A 158 -12.18 11.16 -1.62
C TRP A 158 -13.49 11.49 -2.34
N THR A 159 -14.13 12.60 -1.98
CA THR A 159 -15.35 13.08 -2.64
C THR A 159 -15.13 13.49 -4.09
N LYS A 160 -13.89 13.83 -4.47
CA LYS A 160 -13.52 14.19 -5.83
C LYS A 160 -13.01 13.02 -6.68
N MET A 161 -12.75 11.86 -6.07
CA MET A 161 -12.22 10.69 -6.79
C MET A 161 -13.26 9.99 -7.69
N GLY A 162 -14.56 10.29 -7.52
CA GLY A 162 -15.64 9.67 -8.30
C GLY A 162 -15.85 8.20 -7.93
N THR A 163 -15.88 7.90 -6.63
CA THR A 163 -15.90 6.51 -6.13
C THR A 163 -17.25 5.82 -6.22
N GLY A 164 -18.34 6.57 -6.44
CA GLY A 164 -19.71 6.06 -6.33
C GLY A 164 -20.24 5.94 -4.89
N LEU A 165 -19.41 6.20 -3.88
CA LEU A 165 -19.81 6.20 -2.46
C LEU A 165 -20.62 7.45 -2.08
N THR A 166 -21.49 7.31 -1.07
CA THR A 166 -22.16 8.45 -0.43
C THR A 166 -21.22 9.20 0.52
N HIS A 167 -21.62 10.40 0.95
CA HIS A 167 -20.86 11.16 1.96
C HIS A 167 -20.70 10.41 3.28
N GLU A 168 -21.73 9.70 3.75
CA GLU A 168 -21.64 8.88 4.97
C GLU A 168 -20.68 7.70 4.80
N GLU A 169 -20.67 7.06 3.63
CA GLU A 169 -19.75 5.97 3.31
C GLU A 169 -18.30 6.47 3.23
N ILE A 170 -18.06 7.65 2.63
CA ILE A 170 -16.75 8.30 2.63
C ILE A 170 -16.32 8.67 4.05
N GLU A 171 -17.24 9.12 4.90
CA GLU A 171 -16.92 9.39 6.30
C GLU A 171 -16.49 8.13 7.04
N GLU A 172 -17.13 6.99 6.79
CA GLU A 172 -16.70 5.69 7.34
C GLU A 172 -15.28 5.32 6.86
N VAL A 173 -14.93 5.58 5.60
CA VAL A 173 -13.55 5.40 5.09
C VAL A 173 -12.56 6.34 5.79
N VAL A 174 -12.88 7.63 5.89
CA VAL A 174 -12.00 8.66 6.50
C VAL A 174 -11.83 8.45 8.00
N ASN A 175 -12.83 7.88 8.69
CA ASN A 175 -12.72 7.54 10.12
C ASN A 175 -11.67 6.47 10.42
N THR A 176 -11.23 5.70 9.43
CA THR A 176 -10.11 4.76 9.61
C THR A 176 -8.80 5.47 9.95
N LEU A 177 -8.67 6.75 9.58
CA LEU A 177 -7.53 7.61 9.91
C LEU A 177 -7.43 7.94 11.41
N ASP A 178 -8.46 7.66 12.21
CA ASP A 178 -8.40 7.83 13.67
C ASP A 178 -7.44 6.84 14.34
N SER A 179 -7.08 5.75 13.66
CA SER A 179 -6.08 4.78 14.12
C SER A 179 -4.63 5.29 14.02
N PHE A 180 -4.41 6.43 13.35
CA PHE A 180 -3.08 6.99 13.13
C PHE A 180 -2.64 7.85 14.32
N LYS A 181 -1.42 7.62 14.80
CA LYS A 181 -0.84 8.21 16.01
C LYS A 181 -0.77 9.74 15.93
N SER A 182 -0.41 10.28 14.77
CA SER A 182 -0.30 11.73 14.58
C SER A 182 -1.64 12.36 14.21
N PRO A 183 -2.01 13.53 14.76
CA PRO A 183 -3.18 14.28 14.30
C PRO A 183 -3.03 14.78 12.85
N PHE A 184 -1.80 14.85 12.34
CA PHE A 184 -1.52 15.19 10.95
C PHE A 184 -1.68 14.02 9.98
N ILE A 185 -1.80 12.78 10.49
CA ILE A 185 -1.74 11.52 9.73
C ILE A 185 -0.37 11.29 9.06
N VAL A 186 0.13 12.26 8.29
CA VAL A 186 1.45 12.26 7.65
C VAL A 186 2.23 13.54 8.02
N PRO A 187 2.71 13.69 9.26
CA PRO A 187 3.45 14.89 9.66
C PRO A 187 4.75 15.02 8.85
N VAL A 188 5.14 16.26 8.55
CA VAL A 188 6.34 16.56 7.75
C VAL A 188 7.31 17.38 8.59
N GLU A 189 8.47 16.80 8.87
CA GLU A 189 9.47 17.34 9.79
C GLU A 189 10.75 17.70 9.03
N LYS A 190 11.35 18.84 9.37
CA LYS A 190 12.64 19.23 8.80
C LYS A 190 13.78 18.35 9.34
N ILE A 191 14.71 17.95 8.48
CA ILE A 191 15.95 17.27 8.87
C ILE A 191 17.15 18.23 8.71
N GLY A 192 17.82 18.47 9.83
CA GLY A 192 19.00 19.34 9.89
C GLY A 192 18.71 20.80 9.47
N ASP A 193 19.77 21.50 9.11
CA ASP A 193 19.69 22.92 8.70
C ASP A 193 19.38 23.12 7.20
N GLY A 194 19.33 22.02 6.43
CA GLY A 194 19.14 22.04 4.99
C GLY A 194 17.69 22.27 4.55
N ASN A 195 17.43 22.00 3.26
CA ASN A 195 16.11 22.05 2.64
C ASN A 195 15.50 20.65 2.42
N ILE A 196 15.88 19.67 3.25
CA ILE A 196 15.34 18.31 3.21
C ILE A 196 14.38 18.11 4.40
N TYR A 197 13.23 17.53 4.12
CA TYR A 197 12.17 17.22 5.08
C TYR A 197 11.83 15.73 4.99
N LEU A 198 11.38 15.14 6.09
CA LEU A 198 10.83 13.79 6.15
C LEU A 198 9.32 13.86 6.27
N MET A 199 8.60 13.24 5.33
CA MET A 199 7.17 12.99 5.47
C MET A 199 6.98 11.64 6.15
N ASN A 200 6.55 11.66 7.40
CA ASN A 200 6.36 10.47 8.21
C ASN A 200 5.06 9.74 7.82
N GLU A 201 5.20 8.71 7.00
CA GLU A 201 4.08 7.87 6.55
C GLU A 201 3.83 6.67 7.49
N THR A 202 4.54 6.61 8.62
CA THR A 202 4.57 5.45 9.53
C THR A 202 3.64 5.60 10.72
N THR A 203 2.79 6.63 10.76
CA THR A 203 1.97 6.89 11.95
C THR A 203 0.77 5.95 12.09
N GLY A 204 0.53 5.08 11.11
CA GLY A 204 -0.53 4.08 11.13
C GLY A 204 -0.29 2.91 12.11
N PRO A 205 -1.27 1.99 12.22
CA PRO A 205 -1.25 0.91 13.20
C PRO A 205 -0.13 -0.13 12.99
N THR A 206 0.47 -0.21 11.80
CA THR A 206 1.53 -1.18 11.48
C THR A 206 2.90 -0.55 11.23
N ASP A 207 3.02 0.75 11.49
CA ASP A 207 4.25 1.52 11.38
C ASP A 207 4.87 1.51 9.97
N ALA A 208 4.02 1.51 8.94
CA ALA A 208 4.43 1.56 7.54
C ALA A 208 3.40 2.29 6.65
N PHE A 209 3.88 2.94 5.59
CA PHE A 209 3.07 3.75 4.67
C PHE A 209 1.89 3.01 4.04
N LYS A 210 1.97 1.68 3.98
CA LYS A 210 0.89 0.84 3.42
C LYS A 210 -0.41 0.99 4.21
N ASP A 211 -0.35 1.38 5.49
CA ASP A 211 -1.53 1.69 6.31
C ASP A 211 -2.39 2.80 5.68
N LEU A 212 -1.77 3.81 5.05
CA LEU A 212 -2.48 4.93 4.44
C LEU A 212 -3.46 4.46 3.36
N ALA A 213 -3.16 3.37 2.66
CA ALA A 213 -4.10 2.74 1.74
C ALA A 213 -4.92 1.62 2.40
N LEU A 214 -4.25 0.74 3.15
CA LEU A 214 -4.82 -0.52 3.60
C LEU A 214 -5.69 -0.41 4.85
N GLN A 215 -5.82 0.75 5.48
CA GLN A 215 -6.91 1.01 6.43
C GLN A 215 -8.21 1.45 5.71
N GLN A 216 -8.06 2.17 4.59
CA GLN A 216 -9.17 2.78 3.86
C GLN A 216 -9.84 1.79 2.88
N ILE A 217 -9.06 1.06 2.08
CA ILE A 217 -9.59 0.20 1.01
C ILE A 217 -10.37 -1.02 1.52
N PRO A 218 -9.90 -1.78 2.54
CA PRO A 218 -10.71 -2.79 3.21
C PRO A 218 -12.07 -2.29 3.70
N THR A 219 -12.12 -1.07 4.24
CA THR A 219 -13.36 -0.44 4.70
C THR A 219 -14.29 -0.18 3.53
N MET A 220 -13.77 0.34 2.42
CA MET A 220 -14.54 0.53 1.19
C MET A 220 -15.12 -0.78 0.64
N LEU A 221 -14.33 -1.86 0.60
CA LEU A 221 -14.82 -3.18 0.19
C LEU A 221 -15.93 -3.69 1.10
N SER A 222 -15.78 -3.51 2.42
CA SER A 222 -16.79 -3.90 3.39
C SER A 222 -18.09 -3.11 3.23
N ILE A 223 -18.00 -1.80 2.99
CA ILE A 223 -19.16 -0.94 2.69
C ILE A 223 -19.90 -1.45 1.44
N ILE A 224 -19.18 -1.64 0.33
CA ILE A 224 -19.75 -2.09 -0.95
C ILE A 224 -20.43 -3.45 -0.78
N THR A 225 -19.76 -4.39 -0.10
CA THR A 225 -20.27 -5.76 0.09
C THR A 225 -21.47 -5.79 1.03
N ARG A 226 -21.40 -5.07 2.16
CA ARG A 226 -22.50 -4.93 3.12
C ARG A 226 -23.74 -4.30 2.48
N ARG A 227 -23.55 -3.33 1.56
CA ARG A 227 -24.65 -2.73 0.79
C ARG A 227 -25.35 -3.74 -0.11
N LYS A 228 -24.58 -4.52 -0.88
CA LYS A 228 -25.12 -5.63 -1.69
C LYS A 228 -25.91 -6.63 -0.84
N ASN A 229 -25.35 -7.03 0.30
CA ASN A 229 -25.98 -8.00 1.20
C ASN A 229 -27.24 -7.43 1.88
N THR A 230 -27.27 -6.13 2.17
CA THR A 230 -28.47 -5.47 2.71
C THR A 230 -29.62 -5.51 1.69
N GLU A 231 -29.36 -5.27 0.41
CA GLU A 231 -30.37 -5.39 -0.65
C GLU A 231 -30.85 -6.83 -0.83
N ALA A 232 -29.94 -7.81 -0.78
CA ALA A 232 -30.32 -9.22 -0.81
C ALA A 232 -31.20 -9.62 0.38
N VAL A 233 -30.90 -9.12 1.59
CA VAL A 233 -31.74 -9.33 2.77
C VAL A 233 -33.13 -8.70 2.58
N LYS A 234 -33.22 -7.48 2.06
CA LYS A 234 -34.53 -6.85 1.77
C LYS A 234 -35.34 -7.67 0.77
N GLN A 235 -34.71 -8.17 -0.29
CA GLN A 235 -35.33 -9.06 -1.27
C GLN A 235 -35.83 -10.35 -0.60
N ALA A 236 -35.02 -10.98 0.26
CA ALA A 236 -35.39 -12.19 0.97
C ALA A 236 -36.61 -11.98 1.89
N LEU A 237 -36.66 -10.85 2.62
CA LEU A 237 -37.79 -10.51 3.48
C LEU A 237 -39.07 -10.21 2.69
N GLU A 238 -38.94 -9.66 1.48
CA GLU A 238 -40.09 -9.46 0.59
C GLU A 238 -40.59 -10.79 0.01
N ASN A 239 -39.67 -11.69 -0.35
CA ASN A 239 -40.01 -13.06 -0.77
C ASN A 239 -40.79 -13.81 0.32
N GLU A 240 -40.32 -13.76 1.57
CA GLU A 240 -40.99 -14.36 2.73
C GLU A 240 -42.44 -13.84 2.86
N LYS A 241 -42.63 -12.52 2.71
CA LYS A 241 -43.96 -11.87 2.74
C LYS A 241 -44.88 -12.32 1.59
N ASN A 242 -44.31 -12.61 0.42
CA ASN A 242 -45.03 -13.06 -0.76
C ASN A 242 -45.29 -14.59 -0.78
N GLY A 243 -45.11 -15.28 0.35
CA GLY A 243 -45.35 -16.71 0.47
C GLY A 243 -44.31 -17.58 -0.24
N ILE A 244 -43.16 -17.00 -0.58
CA ILE A 244 -42.04 -17.73 -1.20
C ILE A 244 -41.22 -18.38 -0.10
N THR A 245 -41.00 -19.69 -0.20
CA THR A 245 -40.19 -20.48 0.74
C THR A 245 -39.22 -21.37 -0.01
N TYR A 246 -38.20 -21.89 0.69
CA TYR A 246 -37.15 -22.70 0.08
C TYR A 246 -36.93 -23.99 0.87
N LYS A 247 -36.51 -25.06 0.19
CA LYS A 247 -36.08 -26.32 0.82
C LYS A 247 -34.92 -26.91 0.05
N LEU A 248 -33.96 -27.52 0.76
CA LEU A 248 -32.93 -28.33 0.13
C LEU A 248 -33.52 -29.70 -0.21
N GLU A 249 -33.53 -30.06 -1.50
CA GLU A 249 -33.98 -31.35 -2.01
C GLU A 249 -32.84 -32.06 -2.76
N GLN A 250 -32.85 -33.40 -2.74
CA GLN A 250 -31.94 -34.19 -3.58
C GLN A 250 -32.50 -34.26 -5.00
N VAL A 251 -31.81 -33.65 -5.96
CA VAL A 251 -32.19 -33.60 -7.38
C VAL A 251 -31.02 -34.13 -8.22
N GLY A 252 -31.18 -35.33 -8.77
CA GLY A 252 -30.13 -35.95 -9.60
C GLY A 252 -28.87 -36.37 -8.85
N GLY A 253 -28.95 -36.57 -7.53
CA GLY A 253 -27.80 -36.93 -6.67
C GLY A 253 -27.06 -35.72 -6.08
N GLU A 254 -27.50 -34.50 -6.37
CA GLU A 254 -26.99 -33.26 -5.78
C GLU A 254 -28.06 -32.61 -4.89
N GLU A 255 -27.64 -32.05 -3.75
CA GLU A 255 -28.51 -31.24 -2.90
C GLU A 255 -28.73 -29.88 -3.57
N LYS A 256 -29.96 -29.56 -3.96
CA LYS A 256 -30.33 -28.30 -4.60
C LYS A 256 -31.37 -27.56 -3.77
N LEU A 257 -31.19 -26.25 -3.68
CA LEU A 257 -32.18 -25.37 -3.06
C LEU A 257 -33.34 -25.17 -4.03
N VAL A 258 -34.54 -25.60 -3.62
CA VAL A 258 -35.77 -25.56 -4.42
C VAL A 258 -36.70 -24.50 -3.86
N LYS A 259 -37.24 -23.67 -4.75
CA LYS A 259 -38.20 -22.61 -4.44
C LYS A 259 -39.64 -23.13 -4.50
N TYR A 260 -40.45 -22.66 -3.56
CA TYR A 260 -41.90 -22.89 -3.49
C TYR A 260 -42.62 -21.56 -3.40
N ILE A 261 -43.80 -21.46 -4.01
CA ILE A 261 -44.67 -20.29 -3.99
C ILE A 261 -46.00 -20.74 -3.39
N ASN A 262 -46.39 -20.16 -2.25
CA ASN A 262 -47.62 -20.52 -1.53
C ASN A 262 -47.73 -22.03 -1.19
N GLY A 263 -46.59 -22.70 -1.01
CA GLY A 263 -46.51 -24.13 -0.69
C GLY A 263 -46.40 -25.07 -1.90
N GLU A 264 -46.54 -24.57 -3.12
CA GLU A 264 -46.37 -25.35 -4.35
C GLU A 264 -44.96 -25.19 -4.93
N LYS A 265 -44.39 -26.27 -5.48
CA LYS A 265 -43.04 -26.24 -6.08
C LYS A 265 -43.08 -25.33 -7.31
N ALA A 266 -42.21 -24.33 -7.34
CA ALA A 266 -42.13 -23.39 -8.46
C ALA A 266 -41.68 -24.12 -9.74
N SER A 267 -42.15 -23.66 -10.91
CA SER A 267 -41.71 -24.19 -12.20
C SER A 267 -40.21 -23.97 -12.44
N ASP A 268 -39.60 -24.70 -13.37
CA ASP A 268 -38.16 -24.59 -13.66
C ASP A 268 -37.75 -23.15 -14.07
N GLU A 269 -38.63 -22.43 -14.76
CA GLU A 269 -38.44 -21.02 -15.13
C GLU A 269 -38.47 -20.09 -13.91
N GLU A 270 -39.24 -20.44 -12.87
CA GLU A 270 -39.42 -19.65 -11.65
C GLU A 270 -38.39 -19.95 -10.56
N GLN A 271 -37.57 -21.00 -10.72
CA GLN A 271 -36.52 -21.39 -9.76
C GLN A 271 -35.40 -20.35 -9.65
N GLY A 272 -35.23 -19.46 -10.65
CA GLY A 272 -34.18 -18.45 -10.71
C GLY A 272 -34.38 -17.22 -9.81
N ASN A 273 -33.39 -16.32 -9.85
CA ASN A 273 -33.39 -14.99 -9.20
C ASN A 273 -33.56 -15.03 -7.67
N ARG A 274 -32.70 -15.79 -7.01
CA ARG A 274 -32.59 -15.85 -5.55
C ARG A 274 -31.77 -14.68 -4.98
N PRO A 275 -32.05 -14.22 -3.75
CA PRO A 275 -31.22 -13.22 -3.09
C PRO A 275 -29.80 -13.76 -2.90
N LYS A 276 -28.78 -12.94 -3.13
CA LYS A 276 -27.37 -13.34 -3.09
C LYS A 276 -26.62 -12.67 -1.95
N ILE A 277 -25.97 -13.45 -1.09
CA ILE A 277 -25.01 -12.95 -0.10
C ILE A 277 -23.62 -13.01 -0.71
N SER A 278 -23.04 -11.84 -0.96
CA SER A 278 -21.68 -11.68 -1.48
C SER A 278 -20.67 -11.67 -0.33
N ILE A 279 -19.57 -12.39 -0.53
CA ILE A 279 -18.40 -12.45 0.37
C ILE A 279 -17.15 -12.19 -0.46
N VAL A 280 -16.26 -11.32 0.01
CA VAL A 280 -15.00 -11.01 -0.67
C VAL A 280 -13.84 -11.66 0.09
N VAL A 281 -13.16 -12.62 -0.52
CA VAL A 281 -11.94 -13.21 0.03
C VAL A 281 -10.74 -12.65 -0.73
N THR A 282 -9.87 -11.97 0.00
CA THR A 282 -8.69 -11.32 -0.56
C THR A 282 -7.42 -12.12 -0.29
N GLN A 283 -6.50 -12.08 -1.25
CA GLN A 283 -5.19 -12.69 -1.12
C GLN A 283 -4.11 -11.63 -1.10
N THR A 284 -3.15 -11.81 -0.21
CA THR A 284 -2.00 -10.91 -0.06
C THR A 284 -0.73 -11.73 0.01
N SER A 285 0.15 -11.55 -0.96
CA SER A 285 1.52 -12.05 -0.87
C SER A 285 2.39 -10.90 -0.39
N THR A 286 3.24 -11.11 0.60
CA THR A 286 4.08 -10.04 1.15
C THR A 286 5.49 -10.53 1.44
N SER A 287 6.49 -9.68 1.16
CA SER A 287 7.85 -9.82 1.70
C SER A 287 8.02 -9.07 3.04
N GLY A 288 6.98 -8.39 3.51
CA GLY A 288 7.03 -7.58 4.72
C GLY A 288 5.72 -6.86 5.03
N ASP A 289 5.66 -5.53 4.84
CA ASP A 289 4.59 -4.71 5.45
C ASP A 289 3.19 -4.85 4.84
N THR A 290 3.03 -5.39 3.62
CA THR A 290 1.69 -5.45 2.99
C THR A 290 0.74 -6.37 3.76
N GLY A 291 1.26 -7.48 4.29
CA GLY A 291 0.50 -8.44 5.09
C GLY A 291 -0.07 -7.81 6.36
N PRO A 292 0.77 -7.31 7.29
CA PRO A 292 0.33 -6.60 8.49
C PRO A 292 -0.72 -5.53 8.21
N ALA A 293 -0.44 -4.62 7.27
CA ALA A 293 -1.30 -3.48 6.98
C ALA A 293 -2.66 -3.91 6.39
N GLY A 294 -2.65 -4.88 5.46
CA GLY A 294 -3.86 -5.44 4.87
C GLY A 294 -4.71 -6.21 5.87
N GLY A 295 -4.07 -7.06 6.68
CA GLY A 295 -4.73 -7.82 7.73
C GLY A 295 -5.36 -6.92 8.81
N ALA A 296 -4.60 -5.93 9.30
CA ALA A 296 -5.10 -4.98 10.29
C ALA A 296 -6.31 -4.17 9.79
N GLY A 297 -6.32 -3.79 8.50
CA GLY A 297 -7.46 -3.09 7.90
C GLY A 297 -8.70 -3.95 7.69
N ILE A 298 -8.55 -5.28 7.59
CA ILE A 298 -9.63 -6.24 7.38
C ILE A 298 -10.21 -6.78 8.67
N GLN A 299 -9.39 -6.92 9.71
CA GLN A 299 -9.81 -7.55 10.94
C GLN A 299 -11.10 -6.92 11.50
N GLY A 300 -12.13 -7.74 11.65
CA GLY A 300 -13.45 -7.31 12.15
C GLY A 300 -14.36 -6.63 11.12
N LYS A 301 -13.97 -6.51 9.85
CA LYS A 301 -14.82 -5.96 8.78
C LYS A 301 -15.91 -6.95 8.35
N ASP A 302 -17.05 -6.40 7.92
CA ASP A 302 -18.19 -7.19 7.47
C ASP A 302 -17.94 -7.77 6.07
N PHE A 303 -18.22 -9.06 5.89
CA PHE A 303 -18.22 -9.80 4.60
C PHE A 303 -16.94 -9.75 3.76
N VAL A 304 -15.81 -9.35 4.35
CA VAL A 304 -14.51 -9.37 3.69
C VAL A 304 -13.54 -10.18 4.55
N ALA A 305 -12.71 -11.01 3.93
CA ALA A 305 -11.67 -11.79 4.61
C ALA A 305 -10.33 -11.71 3.88
N ASN A 306 -9.23 -12.07 4.56
CA ASN A 306 -7.89 -11.98 3.99
C ASN A 306 -7.01 -13.20 4.31
N ILE A 307 -6.35 -13.75 3.29
CA ILE A 307 -5.31 -14.78 3.40
C ILE A 307 -3.97 -14.12 3.06
N ILE A 308 -3.04 -14.15 4.02
CA ILE A 308 -1.71 -13.58 3.88
C ILE A 308 -0.70 -14.71 3.71
N GLY A 309 0.05 -14.71 2.60
CA GLY A 309 1.19 -15.58 2.36
C GLY A 309 2.50 -14.80 2.43
N PHE A 310 3.49 -15.30 3.17
CA PHE A 310 4.81 -14.65 3.27
C PHE A 310 5.96 -15.67 3.43
N PRO A 311 7.16 -15.37 2.92
CA PRO A 311 8.33 -16.21 3.10
C PRO A 311 8.84 -16.07 4.54
N SER A 312 8.95 -17.20 5.24
CA SER A 312 9.36 -17.28 6.65
C SER A 312 10.77 -16.73 6.90
N HIS A 313 11.62 -16.69 5.87
CA HIS A 313 13.03 -16.32 5.95
C HIS A 313 13.34 -14.90 5.43
N GLU A 314 12.44 -14.24 4.67
CA GLU A 314 12.66 -12.86 4.19
C GLU A 314 11.97 -11.79 5.05
N ALA A 315 10.80 -12.12 5.64
CA ALA A 315 10.07 -11.18 6.48
C ALA A 315 10.80 -10.94 7.82
N THR A 316 10.87 -9.68 8.25
CA THR A 316 11.50 -9.32 9.53
C THR A 316 10.65 -9.75 10.73
N GLN A 317 11.27 -9.83 11.90
CA GLN A 317 10.55 -10.18 13.13
C GLN A 317 9.44 -9.21 13.52
N GLY A 318 9.66 -7.91 13.29
CA GLY A 318 8.62 -6.90 13.49
C GLY A 318 7.38 -7.19 12.63
N GLN A 319 7.60 -7.54 11.36
CA GLN A 319 6.53 -7.86 10.41
C GLN A 319 5.84 -9.19 10.74
N ILE A 320 6.61 -10.24 11.06
CA ILE A 320 6.09 -11.55 11.47
C ILE A 320 5.25 -11.44 12.75
N GLY A 321 5.73 -10.69 13.74
CA GLY A 321 5.01 -10.46 15.00
C GLY A 321 3.67 -9.75 14.79
N GLN A 322 3.59 -8.79 13.86
CA GLN A 322 2.33 -8.15 13.49
C GLN A 322 1.37 -9.15 12.83
N MET A 323 1.84 -9.98 11.90
CA MET A 323 1.01 -10.98 11.21
C MET A 323 0.45 -12.06 12.14
N LYS A 324 1.20 -12.45 13.19
CA LYS A 324 0.75 -13.47 14.17
C LYS A 324 -0.41 -13.02 15.05
N ASN A 325 -0.57 -11.71 15.26
CA ASN A 325 -1.62 -11.17 16.12
C ASN A 325 -2.94 -10.94 15.37
N LEU A 326 -2.99 -11.26 14.08
CA LEU A 326 -4.19 -11.15 13.25
C LEU A 326 -5.07 -12.39 13.48
N GLU A 327 -6.38 -12.17 13.65
CA GLU A 327 -7.36 -13.21 13.94
C GLU A 327 -8.74 -12.93 13.33
N GLY A 328 -9.65 -13.91 13.40
CA GLY A 328 -11.02 -13.81 12.91
C GLY A 328 -11.10 -13.98 11.40
N ASN A 329 -11.49 -12.93 10.68
CA ASN A 329 -11.62 -12.94 9.22
C ASN A 329 -10.27 -12.76 8.49
N VAL A 330 -9.14 -13.03 9.15
CA VAL A 330 -7.79 -12.91 8.61
C VAL A 330 -6.95 -14.12 9.03
N THR A 331 -6.16 -14.67 8.11
CA THR A 331 -5.17 -15.71 8.41
C THR A 331 -3.82 -15.40 7.78
N SER A 332 -2.75 -15.84 8.45
CA SER A 332 -1.36 -15.70 7.97
C SER A 332 -0.67 -17.05 7.86
N ILE A 333 -0.05 -17.27 6.70
CA ILE A 333 0.62 -18.51 6.30
C ILE A 333 2.06 -18.20 5.92
N ALA A 334 2.99 -18.86 6.61
CA ALA A 334 4.42 -18.77 6.35
C ALA A 334 4.86 -19.89 5.39
N PHE A 335 5.70 -19.55 4.42
CA PHE A 335 6.24 -20.45 3.40
C PHE A 335 7.77 -20.57 3.52
N GLU A 336 8.34 -21.65 3.00
CA GLU A 336 9.80 -21.81 2.93
C GLU A 336 10.37 -21.24 1.62
N GLU A 337 9.52 -21.14 0.60
CA GLU A 337 9.81 -20.62 -0.73
C GLU A 337 10.02 -19.10 -0.73
N ALA A 338 10.65 -18.58 -1.79
CA ALA A 338 10.86 -17.16 -1.99
C ALA A 338 9.56 -16.40 -2.29
N PHE A 339 9.54 -15.08 -2.06
CA PHE A 339 8.37 -14.23 -2.27
C PHE A 339 7.71 -14.40 -3.66
N THR A 340 8.50 -14.50 -4.73
CA THR A 340 7.97 -14.64 -6.09
C THR A 340 7.22 -15.94 -6.31
N GLU A 341 7.68 -17.04 -5.71
CA GLU A 341 7.02 -18.35 -5.81
C GLU A 341 5.71 -18.36 -5.02
N ILE A 342 5.70 -17.78 -3.82
CA ILE A 342 4.49 -17.62 -3.02
C ILE A 342 3.45 -16.78 -3.76
N GLN A 343 3.89 -15.74 -4.49
CA GLN A 343 2.98 -14.94 -5.30
C GLN A 343 2.28 -15.77 -6.39
N GLU A 344 2.98 -16.73 -6.99
CA GLU A 344 2.40 -17.67 -7.95
C GLU A 344 1.50 -18.72 -7.27
N GLN A 345 1.91 -19.28 -6.15
CA GLN A 345 1.09 -20.24 -5.39
C GLN A 345 -0.21 -19.61 -4.86
N MET A 346 -0.14 -18.38 -4.37
CA MET A 346 -1.33 -17.63 -3.94
C MET A 346 -2.24 -17.29 -5.12
N LYS A 347 -1.70 -17.04 -6.33
CA LYS A 347 -2.54 -16.97 -7.54
C LYS A 347 -3.27 -18.28 -7.81
N ALA A 348 -2.68 -19.43 -7.51
CA ALA A 348 -3.37 -20.73 -7.61
C ALA A 348 -4.51 -20.89 -6.58
N CYS A 349 -4.56 -20.12 -5.48
CA CYS A 349 -5.81 -20.02 -4.68
C CYS A 349 -6.96 -19.37 -5.44
N ASN A 350 -6.71 -18.66 -6.56
CA ASN A 350 -7.79 -18.21 -7.44
C ASN A 350 -8.26 -19.30 -8.42
N ASN A 351 -7.68 -20.50 -8.36
CA ASN A 351 -8.13 -21.63 -9.15
C ASN A 351 -9.53 -22.08 -8.73
N ILE A 352 -10.25 -22.63 -9.69
CA ILE A 352 -11.59 -23.18 -9.61
C ILE A 352 -11.71 -24.14 -8.42
N ASP A 353 -10.73 -25.00 -8.18
CA ASP A 353 -10.78 -26.00 -7.09
C ASP A 353 -10.88 -25.38 -5.70
N PHE A 354 -10.09 -24.33 -5.41
CA PHE A 354 -10.17 -23.63 -4.14
C PHE A 354 -11.50 -22.89 -4.00
N LYS A 355 -11.94 -22.20 -5.05
CA LYS A 355 -13.22 -21.47 -5.07
C LYS A 355 -14.39 -22.43 -4.86
N GLN A 356 -14.40 -23.58 -5.51
CA GLN A 356 -15.42 -24.63 -5.34
C GLN A 356 -15.42 -25.14 -3.90
N LYS A 357 -14.26 -25.48 -3.34
CA LYS A 357 -14.18 -25.97 -1.96
C LYS A 357 -14.64 -24.93 -0.93
N LEU A 358 -14.24 -23.67 -1.13
CA LEU A 358 -14.69 -22.54 -0.31
C LEU A 358 -16.21 -22.35 -0.42
N GLN A 359 -16.74 -22.40 -1.64
CA GLN A 359 -18.18 -22.32 -1.90
C GLN A 359 -18.95 -23.43 -1.17
N GLU A 360 -18.51 -24.68 -1.27
CA GLU A 360 -19.14 -25.83 -0.61
C GLU A 360 -19.20 -25.68 0.91
N ILE A 361 -18.09 -25.28 1.54
CA ILE A 361 -18.03 -25.11 3.00
C ILE A 361 -18.95 -23.96 3.44
N LEU A 362 -18.91 -22.82 2.76
CA LEU A 362 -19.77 -21.68 3.06
C LEU A 362 -21.25 -22.04 2.87
N GLU A 363 -21.62 -22.69 1.78
CA GLU A 363 -22.99 -23.13 1.53
C GLU A 363 -23.54 -24.04 2.63
N LYS A 364 -22.70 -24.95 3.15
CA LYS A 364 -23.04 -25.81 4.29
C LYS A 364 -23.22 -25.02 5.57
N LYS A 365 -22.34 -24.06 5.85
CA LYS A 365 -22.41 -23.20 7.04
C LYS A 365 -23.61 -22.24 7.01
N PHE A 366 -24.01 -21.81 5.82
CA PHE A 366 -25.21 -20.98 5.60
C PHE A 366 -26.52 -21.77 5.52
N LYS A 367 -26.51 -23.11 5.66
CA LYS A 367 -27.66 -24.00 5.42
C LYS A 367 -28.99 -23.47 5.96
N THR A 368 -29.05 -23.11 7.24
CA THR A 368 -30.29 -22.61 7.89
C THR A 368 -30.80 -21.31 7.26
N LEU A 369 -29.90 -20.39 6.91
CA LEU A 369 -30.27 -19.15 6.24
C LEU A 369 -30.72 -19.40 4.80
N ARG A 370 -30.09 -20.36 4.10
CA ARG A 370 -30.48 -20.75 2.74
C ARG A 370 -31.88 -21.36 2.69
N GLU A 371 -32.17 -22.32 3.57
CA GLU A 371 -33.51 -22.94 3.66
C GLU A 371 -34.59 -21.92 4.02
N LYS A 372 -34.29 -20.99 4.93
CA LYS A 372 -35.28 -20.02 5.39
C LYS A 372 -35.54 -18.88 4.40
N TYR A 373 -34.48 -18.34 3.81
CA TYR A 373 -34.53 -17.06 3.06
C TYR A 373 -34.12 -17.19 1.60
N GLY A 374 -33.70 -18.38 1.16
CA GLY A 374 -33.37 -18.64 -0.23
C GLY A 374 -32.03 -18.07 -0.68
N PHE A 375 -31.09 -17.82 0.23
CA PHE A 375 -29.82 -17.21 -0.14
C PHE A 375 -28.96 -18.11 -1.03
N ASP A 376 -28.46 -17.55 -2.12
CA ASP A 376 -27.27 -18.03 -2.80
C ASP A 376 -26.04 -17.33 -2.20
N ILE A 377 -24.90 -18.04 -2.15
CA ILE A 377 -23.64 -17.48 -1.66
C ILE A 377 -22.77 -17.18 -2.87
N GLU A 378 -22.25 -15.96 -2.96
CA GLU A 378 -21.35 -15.53 -4.02
C GLU A 378 -20.00 -15.17 -3.41
N VAL A 379 -18.95 -15.87 -3.83
CA VAL A 379 -17.59 -15.59 -3.38
C VAL A 379 -16.81 -14.91 -4.48
N SER A 380 -16.35 -13.68 -4.21
CA SER A 380 -15.44 -12.95 -5.09
C SER A 380 -14.01 -13.03 -4.54
N SER A 381 -13.05 -13.19 -5.45
CA SER A 381 -11.62 -13.13 -5.14
C SER A 381 -11.08 -11.72 -5.38
N GLY A 382 -10.53 -11.09 -4.33
CA GLY A 382 -9.87 -9.78 -4.42
C GLY A 382 -8.36 -9.85 -4.15
N SER A 383 -7.66 -8.73 -4.35
CA SER A 383 -6.26 -8.58 -3.94
C SER A 383 -5.99 -7.21 -3.32
N PHE A 384 -5.19 -7.20 -2.25
CA PHE A 384 -4.63 -5.99 -1.64
C PHE A 384 -3.18 -5.71 -2.06
N ASN A 385 -2.68 -6.45 -3.06
CA ASN A 385 -1.41 -6.10 -3.68
C ASN A 385 -1.52 -4.75 -4.41
N SER A 386 -0.38 -4.14 -4.75
CA SER A 386 -0.32 -2.80 -5.34
C SER A 386 -0.94 -2.66 -6.73
N VAL A 387 -1.53 -3.74 -7.27
CA VAL A 387 -2.30 -3.75 -8.51
C VAL A 387 -3.70 -3.15 -8.33
N ASN A 388 -4.27 -3.18 -7.12
CA ASN A 388 -5.59 -2.61 -6.84
C ASN A 388 -5.57 -1.07 -6.99
N ILE A 389 -6.45 -0.51 -7.84
CA ILE A 389 -6.50 0.94 -8.11
C ILE A 389 -6.83 1.77 -6.87
N GLY A 390 -7.62 1.23 -5.93
CA GLY A 390 -7.92 1.89 -4.67
C GLY A 390 -6.66 2.20 -3.86
N ARG A 391 -5.61 1.36 -3.95
CA ARG A 391 -4.34 1.64 -3.29
C ARG A 391 -3.61 2.84 -3.88
N ILE A 392 -3.66 3.01 -5.19
CA ILE A 392 -3.02 4.13 -5.89
C ILE A 392 -3.77 5.43 -5.58
N ASP A 393 -5.10 5.39 -5.60
CA ASP A 393 -5.94 6.54 -5.28
C ASP A 393 -5.80 6.98 -3.81
N ALA A 394 -5.79 6.03 -2.87
CA ALA A 394 -5.50 6.35 -1.47
C ALA A 394 -4.09 6.93 -1.29
N GLN A 395 -3.11 6.44 -2.07
CA GLN A 395 -1.76 6.97 -2.09
C GLN A 395 -1.70 8.41 -2.60
N SER A 396 -2.35 8.70 -3.72
CA SER A 396 -2.39 10.05 -4.28
C SER A 396 -3.09 11.05 -3.37
N ILE A 397 -4.10 10.61 -2.60
CA ILE A 397 -4.77 11.46 -1.61
C ILE A 397 -3.83 11.89 -0.49
N TYR A 398 -3.05 10.97 0.11
CA TYR A 398 -2.18 11.38 1.21
C TYR A 398 -0.99 12.20 0.73
N HIS A 399 -0.45 11.98 -0.47
CA HIS A 399 0.59 12.87 -1.01
C HIS A 399 0.02 14.26 -1.26
N SER A 400 -1.20 14.35 -1.82
CA SER A 400 -1.90 15.62 -2.01
C SER A 400 -2.06 16.37 -0.66
N ALA A 401 -2.54 15.67 0.38
CA ALA A 401 -2.66 16.23 1.71
C ALA A 401 -1.28 16.57 2.32
N GLY A 402 -0.29 15.71 2.12
CA GLY A 402 1.09 15.81 2.62
C GLY A 402 1.79 17.07 2.15
N ILE A 403 1.62 17.49 0.89
CA ILE A 403 2.15 18.76 0.38
C ILE A 403 1.61 19.96 1.17
N MET A 404 0.30 19.94 1.48
CA MET A 404 -0.36 21.04 2.20
C MET A 404 0.02 21.02 3.69
N ILE A 405 0.12 19.82 4.28
CA ILE A 405 0.62 19.62 5.64
C ILE A 405 2.07 20.10 5.75
N ALA A 406 2.93 19.77 4.79
CA ALA A 406 4.31 20.22 4.73
C ALA A 406 4.41 21.75 4.80
N LYS A 407 3.65 22.44 3.94
CA LYS A 407 3.60 23.91 3.88
C LYS A 407 2.96 24.54 5.13
N ALA A 408 2.02 23.85 5.78
CA ALA A 408 1.41 24.33 7.01
C ALA A 408 2.39 24.21 8.19
N MET A 409 3.05 23.06 8.34
CA MET A 409 3.99 22.76 9.42
C MET A 409 5.33 23.50 9.28
N ASN A 410 5.76 23.75 8.04
CA ASN A 410 7.05 24.36 7.72
C ASN A 410 6.83 25.59 6.82
N PRO A 411 6.51 26.76 7.40
CA PRO A 411 6.17 27.97 6.63
C PRO A 411 7.27 28.48 5.70
N GLU A 412 8.52 28.05 5.89
CA GLU A 412 9.65 28.32 5.02
C GLU A 412 9.61 27.55 3.70
N ILE A 413 8.81 26.48 3.58
CA ILE A 413 8.58 25.78 2.32
C ILE A 413 7.80 26.71 1.39
N ALA A 414 8.51 27.27 0.41
CA ALA A 414 7.95 28.14 -0.61
C ALA A 414 7.80 27.42 -1.96
N GLY A 415 6.71 27.72 -2.68
CA GLY A 415 6.49 27.23 -4.04
C GLY A 415 6.25 25.72 -4.13
N ASP A 416 6.71 25.12 -5.21
CA ASP A 416 6.63 23.67 -5.45
C ASP A 416 7.74 22.94 -4.67
N ILE A 417 7.44 21.72 -4.26
CA ILE A 417 8.41 20.82 -3.63
C ILE A 417 8.95 19.82 -4.64
N ILE A 418 10.04 19.16 -4.27
CA ILE A 418 10.51 17.93 -4.91
C ILE A 418 10.18 16.79 -3.97
N GLU A 419 9.66 15.69 -4.49
CA GLU A 419 9.29 14.54 -3.66
C GLU A 419 10.19 13.35 -3.96
N ALA A 420 10.84 12.82 -2.93
CA ALA A 420 11.79 11.71 -3.02
C ALA A 420 11.20 10.47 -2.35
N ILE A 421 11.01 9.42 -3.15
CA ILE A 421 10.31 8.22 -2.73
C ILE A 421 11.14 6.95 -3.01
N PRO A 422 11.24 6.05 -2.01
CA PRO A 422 11.77 4.73 -2.25
C PRO A 422 10.72 3.88 -2.96
N SER A 423 11.10 3.29 -4.09
CA SER A 423 10.16 2.57 -4.96
C SER A 423 10.62 1.14 -5.23
N GLY A 424 9.82 0.21 -4.73
CA GLY A 424 9.76 -1.16 -5.24
C GLY A 424 8.77 -1.24 -6.40
N ASN A 425 7.55 -1.75 -6.14
CA ASN A 425 6.51 -2.01 -7.13
C ASN A 425 5.95 -0.80 -7.94
N PHE A 426 6.56 0.38 -7.84
CA PHE A 426 6.18 1.62 -8.53
C PHE A 426 4.79 2.19 -8.17
N GLY A 427 4.05 1.55 -7.26
CA GLY A 427 2.73 2.02 -6.82
C GLY A 427 2.82 3.36 -6.09
N HIS A 428 3.80 3.48 -5.19
CA HIS A 428 4.08 4.71 -4.45
C HIS A 428 4.37 5.88 -5.42
N ALA A 429 5.25 5.66 -6.40
CA ALA A 429 5.55 6.62 -7.46
C ALA A 429 4.33 7.00 -8.30
N THR A 430 3.48 6.03 -8.62
CA THR A 430 2.23 6.29 -9.34
C THR A 430 1.31 7.19 -8.51
N GLY A 431 1.24 6.98 -7.19
CA GLY A 431 0.52 7.84 -6.26
C GLY A 431 1.01 9.29 -6.26
N VAL A 432 2.32 9.52 -6.23
CA VAL A 432 2.93 10.86 -6.31
C VAL A 432 2.64 11.53 -7.66
N ILE A 433 2.81 10.80 -8.77
CA ILE A 433 2.51 11.31 -10.12
C ILE A 433 1.04 11.75 -10.19
N GLN A 434 0.14 10.93 -9.66
CA GLN A 434 -1.29 11.23 -9.64
C GLN A 434 -1.62 12.38 -8.67
N ALA A 435 -0.96 12.51 -7.53
CA ALA A 435 -1.12 13.64 -6.62
C ALA A 435 -0.75 14.97 -7.30
N ARG A 436 0.35 14.98 -8.06
CA ARG A 436 0.74 16.15 -8.86
C ARG A 436 -0.33 16.51 -9.90
N ASP A 437 -0.96 15.53 -10.54
CA ASP A 437 -2.07 15.79 -11.47
C ASP A 437 -3.32 16.31 -10.74
N MET A 438 -3.59 15.78 -9.54
CA MET A 438 -4.75 16.15 -8.72
C MET A 438 -4.66 17.58 -8.18
N VAL A 439 -3.49 18.00 -7.67
CA VAL A 439 -3.37 19.29 -6.94
C VAL A 439 -2.19 20.17 -7.39
N GLY A 440 -1.25 19.67 -8.19
CA GLY A 440 0.01 20.37 -8.48
C GLY A 440 0.95 20.44 -7.27
N GLY A 441 1.83 21.44 -7.19
CA GLY A 441 2.68 21.65 -6.02
C GLY A 441 3.92 20.75 -5.92
N ILE A 442 4.09 19.80 -6.83
CA ILE A 442 5.26 18.92 -6.97
C ILE A 442 5.95 19.23 -8.31
N ASP A 443 7.24 19.50 -8.27
CA ASP A 443 8.06 19.76 -9.46
C ASP A 443 8.68 18.44 -10.00
N ASP A 444 9.87 18.10 -9.51
CA ASP A 444 10.54 16.84 -9.80
C ASP A 444 10.10 15.73 -8.83
N ILE A 445 10.08 14.50 -9.32
CA ILE A 445 9.83 13.29 -8.51
C ILE A 445 11.09 12.43 -8.56
N ILE A 446 11.76 12.30 -7.43
CA ILE A 446 12.95 11.47 -7.26
C ILE A 446 12.49 10.07 -6.86
N ILE A 447 12.88 9.08 -7.66
CA ILE A 447 12.55 7.67 -7.50
C ILE A 447 13.85 6.94 -7.19
N SER A 448 13.93 6.37 -6.00
CA SER A 448 15.11 5.63 -5.58
C SER A 448 14.80 4.13 -5.56
N THR A 449 15.72 3.34 -6.10
CA THR A 449 15.69 1.87 -6.07
C THR A 449 16.93 1.34 -5.36
N ASN A 450 16.90 0.07 -4.98
CA ASN A 450 18.12 -0.65 -4.60
C ASN A 450 18.92 -1.03 -5.86
N GLU A 451 19.84 -2.00 -5.74
CA GLU A 451 20.65 -2.50 -6.85
C GLU A 451 19.82 -3.09 -8.01
N ASN A 452 18.53 -3.40 -7.80
CA ASN A 452 17.63 -3.75 -8.90
C ASN A 452 17.25 -2.49 -9.70
N ASP A 453 17.95 -2.28 -10.81
CA ASP A 453 17.92 -1.03 -11.58
C ASP A 453 16.86 -0.97 -12.69
N ALA A 454 15.91 -1.90 -12.76
CA ALA A 454 14.93 -1.96 -13.86
C ALA A 454 14.18 -0.64 -14.06
N ILE A 455 13.68 -0.04 -12.97
CA ILE A 455 12.99 1.26 -13.00
C ILE A 455 13.95 2.40 -13.35
N TYR A 456 15.18 2.35 -12.83
CA TYR A 456 16.22 3.31 -13.15
C TYR A 456 16.55 3.34 -14.64
N GLN A 457 16.74 2.17 -15.27
CA GLN A 457 16.99 2.06 -16.70
C GLN A 457 15.81 2.59 -17.51
N LEU A 458 14.56 2.28 -17.11
CA LEU A 458 13.37 2.78 -17.79
C LEU A 458 13.34 4.30 -17.84
N ILE A 459 13.54 4.95 -16.69
CA ILE A 459 13.49 6.41 -16.58
C ILE A 459 14.69 7.06 -17.29
N LYS A 460 15.87 6.46 -17.18
CA LYS A 460 17.11 7.03 -17.74
C LYS A 460 17.21 6.91 -19.25
N ASN A 461 16.85 5.76 -19.83
CA ASN A 461 17.10 5.48 -21.23
C ASN A 461 15.95 4.75 -21.96
N GLY A 462 14.84 4.48 -21.28
CA GLY A 462 13.67 3.82 -21.87
C GLY A 462 13.80 2.31 -22.03
N ASN A 463 14.80 1.67 -21.42
CA ASN A 463 14.92 0.22 -21.40
C ASN A 463 14.35 -0.34 -20.10
N TYR A 464 13.48 -1.35 -20.19
CA TYR A 464 12.88 -1.98 -19.01
C TYR A 464 12.88 -3.50 -19.14
N LYS A 465 13.64 -4.17 -18.29
CA LYS A 465 13.79 -5.62 -18.28
C LYS A 465 13.75 -6.15 -16.86
N MET A 466 13.29 -7.39 -16.70
CA MET A 466 13.22 -8.04 -15.40
C MET A 466 14.65 -8.33 -14.88
N ALA A 467 14.93 -7.98 -13.63
CA ALA A 467 16.18 -8.36 -12.97
C ALA A 467 16.24 -9.90 -12.81
N LEU A 468 17.42 -10.49 -13.02
CA LEU A 468 17.59 -11.96 -13.02
C LEU A 468 18.14 -12.50 -11.71
N SER A 469 18.99 -11.73 -11.02
CA SER A 469 19.58 -12.10 -9.75
C SER A 469 18.72 -11.64 -8.58
N GLU A 470 18.58 -12.50 -7.57
CA GLU A 470 18.15 -12.07 -6.26
C GLU A 470 19.29 -11.30 -5.58
N ILE A 471 18.97 -10.16 -4.98
CA ILE A 471 19.92 -9.32 -4.25
C ILE A 471 19.66 -9.42 -2.76
N SER A 472 20.73 -9.42 -1.97
CA SER A 472 20.64 -9.23 -0.52
C SER A 472 20.72 -7.74 -0.24
N ASP A 473 19.58 -7.13 0.06
CA ASP A 473 19.48 -5.71 0.36
C ASP A 473 18.82 -5.40 1.74
N PRO A 474 19.24 -4.35 2.48
CA PRO A 474 18.60 -3.89 3.72
C PRO A 474 17.15 -3.45 3.55
N SER A 475 16.80 -2.87 2.39
CA SER A 475 15.46 -2.41 2.07
C SER A 475 14.54 -3.54 1.59
N VAL A 476 14.38 -4.63 2.36
CA VAL A 476 13.75 -5.91 1.94
C VAL A 476 12.41 -5.82 1.17
N SER A 477 11.54 -4.85 1.47
CA SER A 477 10.28 -4.61 0.73
C SER A 477 10.45 -4.02 -0.69
N MET A 478 11.67 -3.65 -1.08
CA MET A 478 12.05 -3.17 -2.42
C MET A 478 12.81 -4.23 -3.22
N ILE A 479 13.08 -5.42 -2.67
CA ILE A 479 13.70 -6.53 -3.42
C ILE A 479 12.66 -7.12 -4.37
N ILE A 480 12.43 -6.40 -5.46
CA ILE A 480 11.48 -6.72 -6.52
C ILE A 480 12.23 -6.77 -7.85
N ARG A 481 11.91 -7.77 -8.67
CA ARG A 481 12.61 -7.98 -9.95
C ARG A 481 12.12 -7.02 -11.04
N TYR A 482 10.93 -6.47 -10.87
CA TYR A 482 10.32 -5.46 -11.72
C TYR A 482 9.16 -4.77 -10.98
N GLY A 483 8.83 -3.54 -11.36
CA GLY A 483 7.76 -2.76 -10.74
C GLY A 483 6.39 -3.06 -11.34
N SER A 484 5.48 -3.69 -10.60
CA SER A 484 4.15 -4.06 -11.12
C SER A 484 3.36 -2.86 -11.67
N ASN A 485 3.52 -1.66 -11.10
CA ASN A 485 2.80 -0.45 -11.53
C ASN A 485 3.51 0.33 -12.64
N VAL A 486 4.66 -0.14 -13.13
CA VAL A 486 5.26 0.44 -14.34
C VAL A 486 4.30 0.36 -15.52
N GLU A 487 3.43 -0.66 -15.56
CA GLU A 487 2.38 -0.77 -16.58
C GLU A 487 1.43 0.45 -16.61
N ARG A 488 1.09 1.06 -15.45
CA ARG A 488 0.29 2.29 -15.41
C ARG A 488 1.06 3.50 -15.97
N LEU A 489 2.38 3.55 -15.76
CA LEU A 489 3.26 4.55 -16.37
C LEU A 489 3.32 4.36 -17.89
N LEU A 490 3.45 3.12 -18.37
CA LEU A 490 3.46 2.81 -19.80
C LEU A 490 2.13 3.21 -20.44
N ARG A 491 1.00 2.82 -19.84
CA ARG A 491 -0.33 3.23 -20.31
C ARG A 491 -0.52 4.74 -20.34
N ARG A 492 0.14 5.50 -19.45
CA ARG A 492 0.10 6.96 -19.47
C ARG A 492 0.79 7.56 -20.70
N ILE A 493 1.86 6.93 -21.18
CA ILE A 493 2.67 7.45 -22.30
C ILE A 493 2.29 6.80 -23.65
N THR A 494 1.51 5.72 -23.64
CA THR A 494 1.06 4.99 -24.83
C THR A 494 -0.48 4.91 -24.92
N ASN A 495 -1.01 4.36 -26.01
CA ASN A 495 -2.40 3.88 -26.06
C ASN A 495 -2.49 2.45 -25.47
N PRO A 496 -3.70 1.92 -25.25
CA PRO A 496 -3.88 0.57 -24.72
C PRO A 496 -3.22 -0.53 -25.57
N GLU A 497 -3.35 -0.47 -26.90
CA GLU A 497 -2.80 -1.51 -27.80
C GLU A 497 -1.27 -1.58 -27.71
N ARG A 498 -0.61 -0.42 -27.68
CA ARG A 498 0.84 -0.36 -27.51
C ARG A 498 1.28 -0.79 -26.10
N CYS A 499 0.49 -0.47 -25.07
CA CYS A 499 0.79 -0.92 -23.72
C CYS A 499 0.71 -2.44 -23.61
N GLU A 500 -0.33 -3.05 -24.20
CA GLU A 500 -0.50 -4.50 -24.31
C GLU A 500 0.70 -5.14 -25.03
N GLU A 501 1.08 -4.61 -26.19
CA GLU A 501 2.24 -5.08 -26.96
C GLU A 501 3.53 -5.09 -26.11
N LEU A 502 3.83 -3.96 -25.44
CA LEU A 502 5.01 -3.80 -24.61
C LEU A 502 5.01 -4.77 -23.42
N MET A 503 3.87 -4.91 -22.73
CA MET A 503 3.76 -5.78 -21.57
C MET A 503 3.81 -7.27 -21.93
N LYS A 504 3.18 -7.69 -23.03
CA LYS A 504 3.29 -9.07 -23.51
C LYS A 504 4.73 -9.41 -23.89
N LYS A 505 5.45 -8.49 -24.54
CA LYS A 505 6.89 -8.66 -24.82
C LYS A 505 7.70 -8.79 -23.52
N PHE A 506 7.46 -7.91 -22.56
CA PHE A 506 8.14 -7.93 -21.27
C PHE A 506 7.95 -9.26 -20.52
N GLU A 507 6.71 -9.74 -20.43
CA GLU A 507 6.37 -10.99 -19.73
C GLU A 507 7.02 -12.20 -20.41
N LEU A 508 6.91 -12.28 -21.74
CA LEU A 508 7.48 -13.37 -22.54
C LEU A 508 9.01 -13.43 -22.40
N ASP A 509 9.67 -12.29 -22.58
CA ASP A 509 11.13 -12.20 -22.51
C ASP A 509 11.66 -12.42 -21.11
N GLY A 510 10.96 -11.89 -20.11
CA GLY A 510 11.29 -12.08 -18.72
C GLY A 510 11.27 -13.56 -18.35
N LYS A 511 10.21 -14.28 -18.71
CA LYS A 511 10.07 -15.72 -18.45
C LYS A 511 11.18 -16.52 -19.13
N LEU A 512 11.47 -16.22 -20.40
CA LEU A 512 12.53 -16.89 -21.13
C LEU A 512 13.91 -16.60 -20.52
N ALA A 513 14.20 -15.34 -20.22
CA ALA A 513 15.47 -14.92 -19.63
C ALA A 513 15.71 -15.55 -18.26
N GLU A 514 14.67 -15.66 -17.43
CA GLU A 514 14.74 -16.35 -16.14
C GLU A 514 15.03 -17.84 -16.30
N ASN A 515 14.32 -18.52 -17.20
CA ASN A 515 14.54 -19.95 -17.43
C ASN A 515 15.95 -20.23 -17.96
N LEU A 516 16.46 -19.39 -18.86
CA LEU A 516 17.84 -19.44 -19.34
C LEU A 516 18.84 -19.20 -18.20
N TYR A 517 18.63 -18.16 -17.39
CA TYR A 517 19.49 -17.83 -16.26
C TYR A 517 19.56 -18.98 -15.26
N LYS A 518 18.40 -19.52 -14.85
CA LYS A 518 18.30 -20.67 -13.94
C LYS A 518 19.04 -21.89 -14.49
N PHE A 519 18.85 -22.21 -15.77
CA PHE A 519 19.55 -23.33 -16.42
C PHE A 519 21.06 -23.15 -16.43
N ILE A 520 21.55 -21.99 -16.86
CA ILE A 520 22.99 -21.66 -16.90
C ILE A 520 23.63 -21.73 -15.50
N HIS A 521 22.88 -21.37 -14.46
CA HIS A 521 23.37 -21.30 -13.09
C HIS A 521 23.15 -22.57 -12.26
N LEU A 522 22.68 -23.67 -12.87
CA LEU A 522 22.51 -24.95 -12.17
C LEU A 522 23.82 -25.40 -11.48
N PRO A 523 23.81 -25.69 -10.17
CA PRO A 523 25.00 -26.15 -9.44
C PRO A 523 25.64 -27.41 -10.05
N GLU A 524 24.81 -28.30 -10.60
CA GLU A 524 25.24 -29.51 -11.27
C GLU A 524 26.12 -29.21 -12.48
N LEU A 525 25.85 -28.11 -13.20
CA LEU A 525 26.63 -27.68 -14.36
C LEU A 525 27.96 -27.01 -13.98
N LYS A 526 28.04 -26.40 -12.79
CA LYS A 526 29.23 -25.68 -12.29
C LYS A 526 30.21 -26.56 -11.51
N SER A 527 29.74 -27.59 -10.82
CA SER A 527 30.52 -28.36 -9.84
C SER A 527 31.51 -29.39 -10.41
N GLN A 528 31.47 -29.70 -11.71
CA GLN A 528 32.25 -30.82 -12.29
C GLN A 528 33.28 -30.42 -13.36
N GLY A 529 33.64 -29.15 -13.50
CA GLY A 529 34.72 -28.73 -14.40
C GLY A 529 34.55 -29.14 -15.87
N GLY A 530 33.31 -29.41 -16.31
CA GLY A 530 32.99 -29.65 -17.72
C GLY A 530 32.69 -31.09 -18.18
N ASN A 531 32.89 -32.11 -17.35
CA ASN A 531 32.70 -33.52 -17.72
C ASN A 531 31.31 -34.09 -17.35
N ILE A 532 30.24 -33.35 -17.66
CA ILE A 532 28.87 -33.78 -17.36
C ILE A 532 28.20 -34.34 -18.60
N SER A 533 27.89 -35.63 -18.58
CA SER A 533 27.00 -36.26 -19.56
C SER A 533 25.55 -35.88 -19.26
N ILE A 534 25.06 -34.79 -19.86
CA ILE A 534 23.66 -34.35 -19.75
C ILE A 534 22.68 -35.45 -20.17
N LYS A 535 23.07 -36.28 -21.14
CA LYS A 535 22.27 -37.40 -21.64
C LYS A 535 21.84 -38.39 -20.55
N ASN A 536 22.64 -38.51 -19.48
CA ASN A 536 22.40 -39.44 -18.38
C ASN A 536 21.76 -38.79 -17.15
N ASN A 537 21.50 -37.47 -17.16
CA ASN A 537 20.83 -36.76 -16.08
C ASN A 537 19.39 -36.41 -16.50
N GLU A 538 18.42 -37.22 -16.06
CA GLU A 538 17.01 -37.07 -16.43
C GLU A 538 16.44 -35.70 -16.04
N ASN A 539 16.86 -35.15 -14.90
CA ASN A 539 16.38 -33.84 -14.43
C ASN A 539 16.86 -32.70 -15.35
N ILE A 540 18.17 -32.66 -15.63
CA ILE A 540 18.74 -31.64 -16.53
C ILE A 540 18.14 -31.76 -17.93
N ASN A 541 17.96 -32.99 -18.44
CA ASN A 541 17.36 -33.20 -19.75
C ASN A 541 15.88 -32.76 -19.80
N LYS A 542 15.12 -32.94 -18.71
CA LYS A 542 13.74 -32.43 -18.58
C LYS A 542 13.71 -30.90 -18.61
N ILE A 543 14.58 -30.24 -17.83
CA ILE A 543 14.70 -28.77 -17.82
C ILE A 543 15.06 -28.26 -19.22
N LEU A 544 16.03 -28.91 -19.87
CA LEU A 544 16.50 -28.53 -21.21
C LEU A 544 15.40 -28.69 -22.28
N LYS A 545 14.61 -29.77 -22.24
CA LYS A 545 13.46 -29.95 -23.14
C LYS A 545 12.43 -28.85 -22.97
N ASN A 546 12.07 -28.52 -21.73
CA ASN A 546 11.13 -27.44 -21.45
C ASN A 546 11.67 -26.08 -21.92
N LEU A 547 12.96 -25.84 -21.77
CA LEU A 547 13.61 -24.62 -22.22
C LEU A 547 13.66 -24.49 -23.75
N ILE A 548 13.98 -25.59 -24.45
CA ILE A 548 13.93 -25.66 -25.92
C ILE A 548 12.52 -25.34 -26.42
N GLN A 549 11.51 -25.99 -25.83
CA GLN A 549 10.11 -25.74 -26.15
C GLN A 549 9.72 -24.28 -25.90
N SER A 550 10.11 -23.71 -24.75
CA SER A 550 9.84 -22.30 -24.42
C SER A 550 10.44 -21.32 -25.43
N ILE A 551 11.62 -21.61 -26.00
CA ILE A 551 12.23 -20.78 -27.05
C ILE A 551 11.48 -20.93 -28.37
N GLU A 552 11.08 -22.14 -28.74
CA GLU A 552 10.30 -22.39 -29.95
C GLU A 552 8.95 -21.66 -29.89
N GLU A 553 8.23 -21.76 -28.78
CA GLU A 553 6.99 -21.02 -28.52
C GLU A 553 7.21 -19.50 -28.58
N THR A 554 8.32 -19.01 -28.00
CA THR A 554 8.67 -17.58 -28.06
C THR A 554 8.93 -17.11 -29.51
N GLN A 555 9.59 -17.94 -30.33
CA GLN A 555 9.82 -17.63 -31.74
C GLN A 555 8.52 -17.57 -32.55
N GLU A 556 7.57 -18.46 -32.26
CA GLU A 556 6.26 -18.46 -32.90
C GLU A 556 5.45 -17.20 -32.51
N GLU A 557 5.43 -16.84 -31.22
CA GLU A 557 4.75 -15.63 -30.74
C GLU A 557 5.36 -14.37 -31.37
N TYR A 558 6.68 -14.26 -31.40
CA TYR A 558 7.40 -13.15 -32.06
C TYR A 558 7.01 -13.01 -33.53
N LYS A 559 6.96 -14.13 -34.26
CA LYS A 559 6.57 -14.15 -35.67
C LYS A 559 5.12 -13.71 -35.86
N SER A 560 4.21 -14.17 -34.99
CA SER A 560 2.80 -13.80 -35.05
C SER A 560 2.56 -12.30 -34.84
N ARG A 561 3.44 -11.65 -34.06
CA ARG A 561 3.39 -10.22 -33.74
C ARG A 561 4.28 -9.33 -34.60
N GLY A 562 5.06 -9.90 -35.52
CA GLY A 562 5.97 -9.16 -36.39
C GLY A 562 7.24 -8.62 -35.69
N TRP A 563 7.66 -9.22 -34.57
CA TRP A 563 8.90 -8.87 -33.86
C TRP A 563 10.16 -9.55 -34.47
N ASP A 564 10.21 -9.65 -35.80
CA ASP A 564 11.15 -10.52 -36.54
C ASP A 564 12.63 -10.14 -36.41
N ASN A 565 12.94 -8.90 -36.00
CA ASN A 565 14.31 -8.39 -35.84
C ASN A 565 15.14 -9.16 -34.79
N GLN A 566 14.48 -10.02 -34.01
CA GLN A 566 15.07 -10.74 -32.88
C GLN A 566 15.20 -12.27 -33.12
N LYS A 567 14.76 -12.77 -34.29
CA LYS A 567 14.77 -14.20 -34.63
C LYS A 567 16.17 -14.83 -34.63
N TYR A 568 17.19 -14.05 -35.00
CA TYR A 568 18.57 -14.52 -35.12
C TYR A 568 19.15 -14.98 -33.77
N ILE A 569 18.99 -14.18 -32.71
CA ILE A 569 19.56 -14.51 -31.40
C ILE A 569 18.82 -15.68 -30.74
N LEU A 570 17.49 -15.73 -30.87
CA LEU A 570 16.70 -16.89 -30.41
C LEU A 570 17.08 -18.17 -31.17
N GLY A 571 17.36 -18.07 -32.46
CA GLY A 571 17.85 -19.20 -33.26
C GLY A 571 19.22 -19.71 -32.81
N LYS A 572 20.15 -18.81 -32.43
CA LYS A 572 21.43 -19.18 -31.84
C LYS A 572 21.27 -19.91 -30.50
N LEU A 573 20.47 -19.34 -29.60
CA LEU A 573 20.16 -19.96 -28.30
C LEU A 573 19.57 -21.37 -28.49
N LEU A 574 18.58 -21.50 -29.38
CA LEU A 574 17.94 -22.78 -29.69
C LEU A 574 18.94 -23.81 -30.22
N ASN A 575 19.81 -23.41 -31.15
CA ASN A 575 20.82 -24.30 -31.72
C ASN A 575 21.83 -24.75 -30.65
N ASN A 576 22.30 -23.84 -29.79
CA ASN A 576 23.21 -24.19 -28.70
C ASN A 576 22.57 -25.18 -27.73
N LEU A 577 21.32 -24.95 -27.31
CA LEU A 577 20.61 -25.85 -26.40
C LEU A 577 20.35 -27.23 -27.03
N LYS A 578 19.99 -27.29 -28.32
CA LYS A 578 19.85 -28.55 -29.06
C LYS A 578 21.17 -29.30 -29.20
N ASN A 579 22.29 -28.59 -29.31
CA ASN A 579 23.62 -29.19 -29.32
C ASN A 579 23.99 -29.72 -27.94
N ILE A 580 23.78 -28.93 -26.88
CA ILE A 580 23.97 -29.33 -25.48
C ILE A 580 23.18 -30.60 -25.16
N GLN A 581 21.94 -30.72 -25.65
CA GLN A 581 21.08 -31.90 -25.44
C GLN A 581 21.67 -33.19 -26.01
N LYS A 582 22.47 -33.10 -27.08
CA LYS A 582 23.03 -34.25 -27.81
C LYS A 582 24.45 -34.62 -27.38
N SER A 583 25.12 -33.75 -26.62
CA SER A 583 26.53 -33.87 -26.28
C SER A 583 26.78 -34.65 -25.00
N GLN A 584 27.93 -35.31 -24.93
CA GLN A 584 28.44 -35.95 -23.72
C GLN A 584 29.32 -35.01 -22.88
N GLU A 585 29.91 -33.99 -23.50
CA GLU A 585 30.69 -32.93 -22.87
C GLU A 585 30.14 -31.57 -23.30
N VAL A 586 29.88 -30.68 -22.35
CA VAL A 586 29.11 -29.45 -22.59
C VAL A 586 29.83 -28.17 -22.19
N TYR A 587 31.04 -28.26 -21.61
CA TYR A 587 31.76 -27.10 -21.06
C TYR A 587 31.93 -25.95 -22.06
N GLY A 588 32.51 -26.23 -23.24
CA GLY A 588 32.70 -25.21 -24.28
C GLY A 588 31.38 -24.67 -24.85
N MET A 589 30.32 -25.49 -24.84
CA MET A 589 28.99 -25.10 -25.27
C MET A 589 28.30 -24.18 -24.26
N MET A 590 28.55 -24.37 -22.95
CA MET A 590 28.01 -23.52 -21.89
C MET A 590 28.55 -22.09 -21.99
N MET A 591 29.85 -21.90 -22.23
CA MET A 591 30.41 -20.55 -22.47
C MET A 591 29.78 -19.86 -23.69
N SER A 592 29.53 -20.60 -24.77
CA SER A 592 28.85 -20.06 -25.94
C SER A 592 27.39 -19.70 -25.63
N LEU A 593 26.69 -20.54 -24.86
CA LEU A 593 25.32 -20.28 -24.41
C LEU A 593 25.26 -19.04 -23.50
N GLU A 594 26.20 -18.88 -22.58
CA GLU A 594 26.32 -17.70 -21.71
C GLU A 594 26.50 -16.41 -22.51
N ASN A 595 27.35 -16.42 -23.53
CA ASN A 595 27.56 -15.27 -24.41
C ASN A 595 26.32 -14.93 -25.25
N ASP A 596 25.68 -15.93 -25.85
CA ASP A 596 24.45 -15.72 -26.62
C ASP A 596 23.30 -15.28 -25.71
N PHE A 597 23.24 -15.79 -24.48
CA PHE A 597 22.29 -15.34 -23.47
C PHE A 597 22.53 -13.89 -23.07
N ALA A 598 23.78 -13.49 -22.83
CA ALA A 598 24.13 -12.12 -22.51
C ALA A 598 23.73 -11.15 -23.63
N SER A 599 23.94 -11.52 -24.90
CA SER A 599 23.49 -10.71 -26.03
C SER A 599 21.96 -10.64 -26.12
N TYR A 600 21.25 -11.76 -25.94
CA TYR A 600 19.78 -11.74 -25.85
C TYR A 600 19.29 -10.82 -24.74
N PHE A 601 19.81 -10.98 -23.51
CA PHE A 601 19.35 -10.23 -22.35
C PHE A 601 19.67 -8.73 -22.42
N ASN A 602 20.77 -8.34 -23.08
CA ASN A 602 21.17 -6.95 -23.19
C ASN A 602 20.54 -6.23 -24.38
N ASP A 603 20.43 -6.91 -25.52
CA ASP A 603 20.07 -6.26 -26.78
C ASP A 603 18.60 -6.49 -27.17
N THR A 604 17.97 -7.53 -26.61
CA THR A 604 16.71 -8.09 -27.14
C THR A 604 15.58 -8.13 -26.10
N ALA A 605 15.89 -8.58 -24.89
CA ALA A 605 14.91 -8.87 -23.86
C ALA A 605 14.28 -7.61 -23.23
N GLY A 606 12.96 -7.66 -23.02
CA GLY A 606 12.21 -6.63 -22.33
C GLY A 606 11.70 -5.53 -23.26
N ILE A 607 11.44 -4.36 -22.67
CA ILE A 607 10.88 -3.19 -23.35
C ILE A 607 12.00 -2.24 -23.75
N LYS A 608 11.88 -1.68 -24.95
CA LYS A 608 12.67 -0.55 -25.42
C LYS A 608 11.74 0.52 -26.00
N LEU A 609 11.68 1.66 -25.32
CA LEU A 609 10.82 2.77 -25.73
C LEU A 609 11.39 3.53 -26.92
N GLY A 610 10.51 3.90 -27.84
CA GLY A 610 10.77 4.78 -28.97
C GLY A 610 11.01 6.23 -28.53
N ASN A 611 11.42 7.08 -29.48
CA ASN A 611 11.78 8.48 -29.19
C ASN A 611 10.62 9.27 -28.57
N GLU A 612 9.41 9.14 -29.12
CA GLU A 612 8.21 9.85 -28.64
C GLU A 612 7.81 9.40 -27.22
N GLU A 613 7.85 8.10 -26.96
CA GLU A 613 7.56 7.53 -25.64
C GLU A 613 8.57 8.04 -24.60
N ARG A 614 9.86 8.11 -24.94
CA ARG A 614 10.90 8.67 -24.06
C ARG A 614 10.71 10.18 -23.82
N GLU A 615 10.30 10.95 -24.83
CA GLU A 615 9.99 12.37 -24.64
C GLU A 615 8.82 12.56 -23.65
N LYS A 616 7.78 11.73 -23.74
CA LYS A 616 6.67 11.74 -22.79
C LYS A 616 7.13 11.40 -21.37
N ILE A 617 8.02 10.43 -21.17
CA ILE A 617 8.61 10.14 -19.85
C ILE A 617 9.38 11.36 -19.33
N THR A 618 10.22 11.99 -20.14
CA THR A 618 10.99 13.18 -19.71
C THR A 618 10.07 14.30 -19.24
N LYS A 619 8.92 14.51 -19.90
CA LYS A 619 7.91 15.50 -19.50
C LYS A 619 7.28 15.23 -18.12
N LEU A 620 7.36 14.00 -17.62
CA LEU A 620 6.90 13.65 -16.27
C LEU A 620 7.88 14.07 -15.17
N LYS A 621 9.07 14.60 -15.52
CA LYS A 621 10.07 15.08 -14.55
C LYS A 621 10.45 14.04 -13.49
N LEU A 622 10.55 12.78 -13.92
CA LEU A 622 11.02 11.70 -13.07
C LEU A 622 12.55 11.67 -13.06
N LYS A 623 13.15 11.58 -11.89
CA LYS A 623 14.58 11.39 -11.67
C LYS A 623 14.76 10.05 -10.99
N ALA A 624 15.72 9.24 -11.42
CA ALA A 624 15.90 7.91 -10.88
C ALA A 624 17.34 7.70 -10.38
N TYR A 625 17.48 7.05 -9.24
CA TYR A 625 18.76 6.70 -8.64
C TYR A 625 18.72 5.25 -8.14
N THR A 626 19.85 4.55 -8.26
CA THR A 626 20.07 3.25 -7.64
C THR A 626 20.99 3.42 -6.44
N VAL A 627 20.72 2.70 -5.37
CA VAL A 627 21.49 2.77 -4.12
C VAL A 627 21.94 1.38 -3.75
N LYS A 628 23.19 1.26 -3.28
CA LYS A 628 23.75 0.00 -2.79
C LYS A 628 23.44 -0.19 -1.32
N ALA A 629 23.38 -1.46 -0.89
CA ALA A 629 23.16 -1.84 0.50
C ALA A 629 24.06 -1.10 1.50
N GLU A 630 25.36 -1.02 1.22
CA GLU A 630 26.32 -0.32 2.07
C GLU A 630 26.09 1.20 2.15
N ASP A 631 25.59 1.82 1.07
CA ASP A 631 25.26 3.25 1.03
C ASP A 631 23.96 3.54 1.78
N GLU A 632 22.97 2.64 1.74
CA GLU A 632 21.76 2.74 2.55
C GLU A 632 22.10 2.72 4.05
N LEU A 633 22.87 1.71 4.49
CA LEU A 633 23.28 1.55 5.89
C LEU A 633 24.14 2.73 6.37
N TYR A 634 25.03 3.23 5.51
CA TYR A 634 25.84 4.40 5.81
C TYR A 634 24.98 5.66 5.92
N THR A 635 23.97 5.82 5.06
CA THR A 635 23.03 6.94 5.12
C THR A 635 22.21 6.91 6.40
N MET A 636 21.75 5.74 6.84
CA MET A 636 21.10 5.57 8.16
C MET A 636 22.00 6.07 9.30
N ARG A 637 23.28 5.67 9.28
CA ARG A 637 24.27 6.11 10.27
C ARG A 637 24.47 7.62 10.24
N LYS A 638 24.69 8.18 9.05
CA LYS A 638 24.92 9.61 8.83
C LYS A 638 23.76 10.44 9.39
N VAL A 639 22.52 10.12 9.01
CA VAL A 639 21.32 10.83 9.46
C VAL A 639 21.19 10.75 10.99
N TRP A 640 21.50 9.61 11.59
CA TRP A 640 21.48 9.47 13.05
C TRP A 640 22.55 10.31 13.75
N LEU A 641 23.80 10.29 13.28
CA LEU A 641 24.89 11.05 13.89
C LEU A 641 24.68 12.56 13.76
N GLU A 642 24.27 13.02 12.58
CA GLU A 642 24.15 14.44 12.26
C GLU A 642 22.84 15.07 12.76
N ASN A 643 21.73 14.32 12.74
CA ASN A 643 20.39 14.86 12.98
C ASN A 643 19.69 14.26 14.19
N ASN A 644 20.33 13.33 14.89
CA ASN A 644 19.73 12.56 15.98
C ASN A 644 18.41 11.86 15.60
N ARG A 645 18.27 11.49 14.31
CA ARG A 645 17.09 10.81 13.78
C ARG A 645 17.47 9.42 13.26
N LEU A 646 16.79 8.40 13.75
CA LEU A 646 16.83 7.08 13.11
C LEU A 646 15.85 7.05 11.95
N ILE A 647 16.30 6.49 10.83
CA ILE A 647 15.49 6.22 9.64
C ILE A 647 15.64 4.76 9.23
N CYS A 648 14.63 4.18 8.59
CA CYS A 648 14.71 2.81 8.08
C CYS A 648 15.54 2.74 6.78
N PRO A 649 15.99 1.55 6.33
CA PRO A 649 16.77 1.41 5.11
C PRO A 649 16.04 1.94 3.86
N HIS A 650 14.72 1.78 3.75
CA HIS A 650 13.93 2.36 2.65
C HIS A 650 14.00 3.88 2.62
N THR A 651 13.85 4.51 3.77
CA THR A 651 13.92 5.97 3.89
C THR A 651 15.34 6.46 3.60
N ALA A 652 16.36 5.71 4.05
CA ALA A 652 17.76 6.01 3.75
C ALA A 652 18.08 5.91 2.25
N ASN A 653 17.49 4.95 1.54
CA ASN A 653 17.59 4.83 0.08
C ASN A 653 17.08 6.11 -0.63
N ALA A 654 15.91 6.62 -0.24
CA ALA A 654 15.36 7.86 -0.80
C ALA A 654 16.12 9.11 -0.35
N PHE A 655 16.59 9.14 0.90
CA PHE A 655 17.41 10.24 1.41
C PHE A 655 18.73 10.35 0.66
N PHE A 656 19.42 9.23 0.43
CA PHE A 656 20.64 9.17 -0.38
C PHE A 656 20.40 9.74 -1.79
N ALA A 657 19.32 9.32 -2.44
CA ALA A 657 18.94 9.83 -3.76
C ALA A 657 18.64 11.34 -3.74
N ALA A 658 18.01 11.85 -2.68
CA ALA A 658 17.78 13.28 -2.50
C ALA A 658 19.10 14.07 -2.34
N GLU A 659 20.09 13.52 -1.63
CA GLU A 659 21.41 14.14 -1.52
C GLU A 659 22.14 14.15 -2.87
N GLN A 660 22.13 13.03 -3.59
CA GLN A 660 22.71 12.94 -4.94
C GLN A 660 22.06 13.93 -5.92
N TYR A 661 20.73 14.03 -5.90
CA TYR A 661 20.02 15.00 -6.72
C TYR A 661 20.46 16.44 -6.42
N LYS A 662 20.65 16.80 -5.14
CA LYS A 662 21.13 18.14 -4.77
C LYS A 662 22.56 18.41 -5.23
N GLU A 663 23.43 17.41 -5.15
CA GLU A 663 24.81 17.50 -5.65
C GLU A 663 24.84 17.72 -7.17
N GLU A 664 23.94 17.05 -7.90
CA GLU A 664 23.80 17.17 -9.35
C GLU A 664 23.10 18.47 -9.80
N ASN A 665 22.28 19.08 -8.94
CA ASN A 665 21.46 20.25 -9.25
C ASN A 665 21.64 21.36 -8.17
N PRO A 666 22.85 21.88 -7.95
CA PRO A 666 23.17 22.80 -6.85
C PRO A 666 22.42 24.15 -6.92
N GLU A 667 21.95 24.54 -8.11
CA GLU A 667 21.13 25.72 -8.32
C GLU A 667 19.66 25.53 -7.89
N ASN A 668 19.22 24.29 -7.70
CA ASN A 668 17.86 24.00 -7.29
C ASN A 668 17.69 24.19 -5.77
N THR A 669 16.99 25.25 -5.40
CA THR A 669 16.75 25.63 -4.00
C THR A 669 15.42 25.12 -3.44
N LYS A 670 14.62 24.39 -4.24
CA LYS A 670 13.33 23.85 -3.79
C LYS A 670 13.50 22.91 -2.60
N SER A 671 12.49 22.83 -1.75
CA SER A 671 12.48 21.89 -0.64
C SER A 671 12.27 20.47 -1.14
N ILE A 672 13.06 19.52 -0.63
CA ILE A 672 12.92 18.09 -0.94
C ILE A 672 12.21 17.41 0.23
N VAL A 673 11.09 16.76 -0.04
CA VAL A 673 10.34 15.96 0.93
C VAL A 673 10.61 14.49 0.64
N VAL A 674 11.27 13.82 1.58
CA VAL A 674 11.61 12.40 1.52
C VAL A 674 10.54 11.60 2.26
N SER A 675 9.98 10.59 1.61
CA SER A 675 9.00 9.68 2.23
C SER A 675 9.66 8.75 3.24
N GLU A 676 9.23 8.83 4.49
CA GLU A 676 9.58 7.89 5.55
C GLU A 676 8.57 6.74 5.55
N THR A 677 8.91 5.67 4.86
CA THR A 677 7.94 4.63 4.46
C THR A 677 7.72 3.52 5.48
N ALA A 678 8.62 3.37 6.46
CA ALA A 678 8.51 2.38 7.53
C ALA A 678 9.32 2.79 8.76
N SER A 679 8.86 2.38 9.95
CA SER A 679 9.61 2.63 11.19
C SER A 679 10.95 1.88 11.20
N PRO A 680 12.05 2.49 11.67
CA PRO A 680 13.37 1.84 11.76
C PRO A 680 13.34 0.54 12.56
N TRP A 681 12.48 0.45 13.57
CA TRP A 681 12.38 -0.70 14.46
C TRP A 681 11.85 -1.96 13.80
N LYS A 682 11.28 -1.85 12.59
CA LYS A 682 10.95 -3.01 11.77
C LYS A 682 12.19 -3.68 11.18
N PHE A 683 13.36 -3.03 11.22
CA PHE A 683 14.61 -3.47 10.56
C PHE A 683 15.79 -3.50 11.54
N LEU A 684 15.65 -4.24 12.64
CA LEU A 684 16.64 -4.29 13.72
C LEU A 684 18.07 -4.61 13.26
N ALA A 685 18.24 -5.56 12.33
CA ALA A 685 19.55 -5.91 11.76
C ALA A 685 20.23 -4.72 11.05
N SER A 686 19.44 -3.94 10.30
CA SER A 686 19.91 -2.75 9.59
C SER A 686 20.24 -1.63 10.58
N VAL A 687 19.38 -1.42 11.59
CA VAL A 687 19.62 -0.43 12.65
C VAL A 687 20.88 -0.79 13.46
N ALA A 688 21.00 -2.03 13.91
CA ALA A 688 22.18 -2.50 14.65
C ALA A 688 23.45 -2.33 13.81
N THR A 689 23.43 -2.74 12.54
CA THR A 689 24.57 -2.53 11.62
C THR A 689 24.92 -1.05 11.48
N ALA A 690 23.96 -0.18 11.18
CA ALA A 690 24.20 1.26 10.98
C ALA A 690 24.80 1.94 12.23
N LEU A 691 24.34 1.54 13.42
CA LEU A 691 24.79 2.14 14.68
C LEU A 691 26.13 1.57 15.18
N THR A 692 26.44 0.32 14.88
CA THR A 692 27.64 -0.37 15.38
C THR A 692 28.84 -0.34 14.43
N CYS A 693 28.63 -0.27 13.12
CA CYS A 693 29.69 -0.18 12.13
C CYS A 693 30.11 1.27 11.84
N GLU A 694 31.39 1.48 11.50
CA GLU A 694 31.94 2.83 11.26
C GLU A 694 32.11 3.17 9.77
N ASN A 695 32.30 2.17 8.91
CA ASN A 695 32.56 2.35 7.48
C ASN A 695 31.72 1.41 6.60
N ARG A 696 31.61 1.75 5.31
CA ARG A 696 30.80 1.03 4.31
C ARG A 696 31.27 -0.41 4.08
N ASP A 697 32.59 -0.64 4.07
CA ASP A 697 33.18 -1.94 3.76
C ASP A 697 32.77 -3.02 4.78
N GLU A 698 32.64 -2.64 6.05
CA GLU A 698 32.19 -3.54 7.11
C GLU A 698 30.66 -3.72 7.14
N MET A 699 29.90 -2.70 6.78
CA MET A 699 28.44 -2.69 6.92
C MET A 699 27.76 -3.82 6.16
N ARG A 700 28.14 -4.08 4.91
CA ARG A 700 27.52 -5.14 4.10
C ARG A 700 27.73 -6.51 4.73
N LYS A 701 28.97 -6.82 5.10
CA LYS A 701 29.34 -8.09 5.73
C LYS A 701 28.64 -8.24 7.08
N LYS A 702 28.63 -7.20 7.91
CA LYS A 702 27.96 -7.25 9.22
C LYS A 702 26.46 -7.44 9.08
N TYR A 703 25.82 -6.75 8.16
CA TYR A 703 24.41 -6.94 7.86
C TYR A 703 24.11 -8.37 7.44
N GLU A 704 24.92 -8.98 6.56
CA GLU A 704 24.76 -10.38 6.15
C GLU A 704 24.96 -11.38 7.32
N GLU A 705 25.85 -11.07 8.27
CA GLU A 705 26.04 -11.89 9.48
C GLU A 705 24.82 -11.86 10.42
N LEU A 706 24.16 -10.71 10.51
CA LEU A 706 22.99 -10.45 11.35
C LEU A 706 21.70 -10.97 10.69
N ARG A 707 21.53 -10.73 9.39
CA ARG A 707 20.46 -11.29 8.56
C ARG A 707 20.52 -12.83 8.59
N PRO A 708 19.57 -13.56 8.00
CA PRO A 708 18.41 -14.28 8.55
C PRO A 708 18.53 -15.09 9.87
N LYS A 709 19.63 -15.04 10.63
CA LYS A 709 19.78 -15.82 11.89
C LYS A 709 18.94 -15.28 13.06
N GLU A 710 18.37 -14.09 12.90
CA GLU A 710 17.74 -13.30 13.96
C GLU A 710 16.25 -13.53 14.13
N ASN A 711 15.68 -14.56 13.50
CA ASN A 711 14.25 -14.84 13.59
C ASN A 711 13.81 -15.49 14.91
N SER A 712 14.72 -15.55 15.89
CA SER A 712 14.45 -16.01 17.24
C SER A 712 14.29 -14.83 18.20
N PRO A 713 13.43 -14.95 19.24
CA PRO A 713 13.36 -13.95 20.30
C PRO A 713 14.72 -13.66 20.97
N GLN A 714 15.63 -14.64 21.03
CA GLN A 714 16.99 -14.41 21.50
C GLN A 714 17.76 -13.47 20.56
N GLY A 715 17.69 -13.68 19.24
CA GLY A 715 18.31 -12.78 18.26
C GLY A 715 17.76 -11.35 18.33
N ILE A 716 16.45 -11.20 18.55
CA ILE A 716 15.83 -9.88 18.78
C ILE A 716 16.38 -9.20 20.04
N GLN A 717 16.55 -9.94 21.14
CA GLN A 717 17.13 -9.41 22.38
C GLN A 717 18.58 -8.99 22.19
N GLU A 718 19.38 -9.81 21.50
CA GLU A 718 20.78 -9.52 21.17
C GLU A 718 20.89 -8.24 20.32
N LEU A 719 20.05 -8.10 19.29
CA LEU A 719 20.01 -6.88 18.46
C LEU A 719 19.64 -5.63 19.24
N ILE A 720 18.58 -5.68 20.05
CA ILE A 720 18.16 -4.51 20.85
C ILE A 720 19.24 -4.14 21.85
N GLN A 721 19.90 -5.13 22.44
CA GLN A 721 21.04 -4.91 23.33
C GLN A 721 22.21 -4.24 22.59
N MET A 722 22.56 -4.70 21.39
CA MET A 722 23.58 -4.06 20.54
C MET A 722 23.22 -2.59 20.22
N ILE A 723 21.95 -2.32 19.92
CA ILE A 723 21.46 -0.96 19.64
C ILE A 723 21.61 -0.09 20.91
N LYS A 724 21.17 -0.60 22.06
CA LYS A 724 21.28 0.12 23.34
C LYS A 724 22.73 0.45 23.69
N GLU A 725 23.64 -0.51 23.56
CA GLU A 725 25.08 -0.31 23.75
C GLU A 725 25.66 0.73 22.78
N ALA A 726 25.18 0.74 21.53
CA ALA A 726 25.60 1.75 20.56
C ALA A 726 25.11 3.16 20.93
N TYR A 727 23.91 3.30 21.48
CA TYR A 727 23.42 4.57 22.04
C TYR A 727 24.31 5.05 23.19
N GLU A 728 24.60 4.18 24.15
CA GLU A 728 25.45 4.47 25.31
C GLU A 728 26.87 4.87 24.87
N LYS A 729 27.49 4.14 23.93
CA LYS A 729 28.82 4.44 23.37
C LYS A 729 28.89 5.83 22.73
N ASN A 730 27.79 6.31 22.14
CA ASN A 730 27.71 7.61 21.47
C ASN A 730 27.14 8.72 22.37
N GLY A 731 27.01 8.48 23.68
CA GLY A 731 26.51 9.47 24.64
C GLY A 731 25.05 9.88 24.42
N LYS A 732 24.25 9.00 23.80
CA LYS A 732 22.81 9.21 23.57
C LYS A 732 21.99 8.35 24.50
N GLU A 733 20.86 8.87 24.98
CA GLU A 733 19.92 8.11 25.79
C GLU A 733 19.09 7.17 24.91
N PHE A 734 19.04 5.90 25.30
CA PHE A 734 18.22 4.90 24.62
C PHE A 734 16.76 5.01 25.10
N ASP A 735 15.88 5.47 24.22
CA ASP A 735 14.44 5.52 24.52
C ASP A 735 13.74 4.21 24.10
N GLU A 736 13.47 3.37 25.09
CA GLU A 736 12.69 2.13 24.92
C GLU A 736 11.30 2.38 24.33
N ASN A 737 10.76 3.61 24.46
CA ASN A 737 9.44 3.93 23.93
C ASN A 737 9.38 4.01 22.41
N MET A 738 10.52 4.17 21.74
CA MET A 738 10.60 4.13 20.29
C MET A 738 10.31 2.73 19.72
N ILE A 739 10.48 1.67 20.53
CA ILE A 739 10.26 0.28 20.13
C ILE A 739 8.75 0.00 20.06
N PRO A 740 8.22 -0.51 18.93
CA PRO A 740 6.85 -0.99 18.80
C PRO A 740 6.49 -1.98 19.90
N GLU A 741 5.27 -1.90 20.43
CA GLU A 741 4.84 -2.66 21.61
C GLU A 741 5.04 -4.18 21.44
N ASN A 742 4.78 -4.72 20.26
CA ASN A 742 5.00 -6.14 19.95
C ASN A 742 6.49 -6.53 20.09
N LEU A 743 7.41 -5.69 19.64
CA LEU A 743 8.86 -5.92 19.76
C LEU A 743 9.34 -5.69 21.19
N ARG A 744 8.81 -4.66 21.88
CA ARG A 744 9.11 -4.39 23.28
C ARG A 744 8.68 -5.54 24.18
N ASN A 745 7.51 -6.12 23.93
CA ASN A 745 7.01 -7.28 24.65
C ASN A 745 7.89 -8.52 24.42
N ILE A 746 8.38 -8.74 23.20
CA ILE A 746 9.34 -9.82 22.91
C ILE A 746 10.66 -9.57 23.65
N TYR A 747 11.18 -8.35 23.62
CA TYR A 747 12.39 -7.93 24.31
C TYR A 747 12.30 -8.18 25.83
N GLN A 748 11.22 -7.70 26.47
CA GLN A 748 11.04 -7.71 27.92
C GLN A 748 10.60 -9.08 28.49
N ASN A 749 9.71 -9.81 27.80
CA ASN A 749 9.01 -10.97 28.39
C ASN A 749 9.41 -12.34 27.82
N GLY A 750 10.18 -12.40 26.74
CA GLY A 750 10.54 -13.66 26.08
C GLY A 750 9.34 -14.44 25.49
N VAL A 751 9.59 -15.68 25.06
CA VAL A 751 8.80 -16.52 24.11
C VAL A 751 7.31 -16.74 24.44
N LYS A 752 6.81 -16.51 25.66
CA LYS A 752 5.54 -17.11 26.12
C LYS A 752 4.28 -16.78 25.27
N LYS A 753 4.35 -15.79 24.36
CA LYS A 753 3.25 -15.42 23.44
C LYS A 753 3.57 -15.52 21.94
N TYR A 754 4.82 -15.78 21.55
CA TYR A 754 5.27 -15.64 20.15
C TYR A 754 6.01 -16.91 19.68
N GLY A 755 5.26 -17.99 19.42
CA GLY A 755 5.79 -19.26 18.92
C GLY A 755 6.51 -19.15 17.57
N THR A 756 7.30 -20.15 17.17
CA THR A 756 7.88 -20.22 15.81
C THR A 756 6.78 -20.51 14.79
N PHE A 757 6.81 -19.86 13.62
CA PHE A 757 6.03 -20.37 12.48
C PHE A 757 6.71 -21.67 12.05
N SER A 758 6.19 -22.83 12.45
CA SER A 758 6.57 -24.08 11.78
C SER A 758 5.86 -24.09 10.42
N ALA A 759 6.58 -24.40 9.34
CA ALA A 759 6.12 -24.40 7.95
C ALA A 759 5.02 -25.43 7.61
N LYS A 760 4.17 -25.82 8.57
CA LYS A 760 3.13 -26.82 8.34
C LYS A 760 1.92 -26.23 7.64
N GLN A 761 1.82 -26.66 6.37
CA GLN A 761 0.66 -26.96 5.56
C GLN A 761 -0.33 -25.81 5.35
N PHE A 762 0.00 -25.03 4.31
CA PHE A 762 -0.93 -24.18 3.57
C PHE A 762 -2.34 -24.77 3.47
N GLY A 763 -2.47 -26.09 3.21
CA GLY A 763 -3.76 -26.78 3.15
C GLY A 763 -4.56 -26.80 4.47
N GLU A 764 -3.94 -27.13 5.61
CA GLU A 764 -4.65 -27.23 6.91
C GLU A 764 -5.10 -25.86 7.39
N LYS A 765 -4.19 -24.88 7.45
CA LYS A 765 -4.52 -23.50 7.86
C LYS A 765 -5.53 -22.83 6.96
N THR A 766 -5.49 -23.13 5.66
CA THR A 766 -6.49 -22.61 4.73
C THR A 766 -7.86 -23.18 5.05
N LEU A 767 -7.97 -24.46 5.40
CA LEU A 767 -9.27 -25.05 5.78
C LEU A 767 -9.80 -24.50 7.10
N GLU A 768 -8.94 -24.34 8.12
CA GLU A 768 -9.29 -23.69 9.38
C GLU A 768 -9.86 -22.29 9.14
N PHE A 769 -9.16 -21.48 8.32
CA PHE A 769 -9.62 -20.15 7.95
C PHE A 769 -10.97 -20.16 7.24
N VAL A 770 -11.18 -21.10 6.32
CA VAL A 770 -12.46 -21.24 5.61
C VAL A 770 -13.59 -21.60 6.57
N ASP A 771 -13.32 -22.46 7.56
CA ASP A 771 -14.28 -22.79 8.61
C ASP A 771 -14.59 -21.58 9.51
N ASP A 772 -13.57 -20.81 9.91
CA ASP A 772 -13.72 -19.61 10.75
C ASP A 772 -14.61 -18.56 10.08
N ILE A 773 -14.34 -18.22 8.82
CA ILE A 773 -15.19 -17.26 8.09
C ILE A 773 -16.59 -17.82 7.84
N GLY A 774 -16.71 -19.14 7.71
CA GLY A 774 -17.98 -19.85 7.66
C GLY A 774 -18.82 -19.70 8.92
N ASP A 775 -18.21 -19.45 10.08
CA ASP A 775 -18.93 -19.18 11.33
C ASP A 775 -19.19 -17.68 11.57
N ILE A 776 -18.40 -16.80 10.96
CA ILE A 776 -18.51 -15.34 11.10
C ILE A 776 -19.64 -14.77 10.23
N PHE A 777 -19.64 -15.08 8.93
CA PHE A 777 -20.50 -14.41 7.95
C PHE A 777 -22.00 -14.76 8.02
N PRO A 778 -22.43 -15.98 8.42
CA PRO A 778 -23.83 -16.24 8.72
C PRO A 778 -24.36 -15.34 9.84
N LYS A 779 -23.59 -15.16 10.92
CA LYS A 779 -23.98 -14.31 12.06
C LYS A 779 -24.09 -12.84 11.67
N GLN A 780 -23.20 -12.36 10.78
CA GLN A 780 -23.34 -11.01 10.22
C GLN A 780 -24.61 -10.88 9.38
N THR A 781 -24.97 -11.91 8.61
CA THR A 781 -26.21 -11.94 7.83
C THR A 781 -27.46 -11.93 8.71
N GLU A 782 -27.47 -12.70 9.81
CA GLU A 782 -28.53 -12.68 10.82
C GLU A 782 -28.73 -11.27 11.41
N LYS A 783 -27.64 -10.59 11.78
CA LYS A 783 -27.69 -9.20 12.27
C LYS A 783 -28.28 -8.24 11.24
N LEU A 784 -27.95 -8.39 9.96
CA LEU A 784 -28.57 -7.57 8.90
C LEU A 784 -30.08 -7.83 8.81
N ILE A 785 -30.50 -9.09 8.90
CA ILE A 785 -31.92 -9.46 8.90
C ILE A 785 -32.66 -8.84 10.09
N GLU A 786 -32.12 -8.96 11.30
CA GLU A 786 -32.69 -8.36 12.50
C GLU A 786 -32.83 -6.84 12.36
N LYS A 787 -31.79 -6.19 11.85
CA LYS A 787 -31.78 -4.74 11.61
C LYS A 787 -32.85 -4.31 10.61
N GLU A 788 -33.00 -5.01 9.49
CA GLU A 788 -34.02 -4.67 8.48
C GLU A 788 -35.44 -5.04 8.94
N LYS A 789 -35.60 -6.10 9.74
CA LYS A 789 -36.89 -6.41 10.40
C LYS A 789 -37.28 -5.34 11.41
N ALA A 790 -36.34 -4.77 12.16
CA ALA A 790 -36.62 -3.71 13.12
C ALA A 790 -36.93 -2.34 12.48
N LYS A 791 -36.50 -2.11 11.23
CA LYS A 791 -36.81 -0.90 10.47
C LYS A 791 -38.21 -0.93 9.84
N LYS A 792 -38.69 -2.11 9.45
CA LYS A 792 -40.05 -2.33 8.94
C LYS A 792 -41.04 -2.31 10.10
#